data_AF-B8IGC8-F1
#
_entry.id   AF-B8IGC8-F1
#
_cell.length_a   1.000
_cell.length_b   1.000
_cell.length_c   1.000
_cell.angle_alpha   90.00
_cell.angle_beta   90.00
_cell.angle_gamma   90.00
#
_symmetry.space_group_name_H-M   'P 1'
#
loop_
_entity.id
_entity.type
_entity.pdbx_description
1 polymer ?
#
loop_
_entity_poly.entity_id
_entity_poly.type
_entity_poly.pdbx_seq_one_letter_code
_entity_poly.pdbx_strand_id
1 'polypeptide(L)'
;MGLLADLIARLSGEAAKDYGHRYVGPATDPIVPDEDYVRVWLRSARITDVRRWTQKFYPTVHARFVHADPVTGIREVMSVISPSKTFQELDSRHLDRFITVNQSLLGPIPYRGELTSEIALFSVAADDLAKPYLDLLSELTASAAGSYLAAVEPLIAPLRRGAEVLLLDSSRAELEIGLARTDTGLTAGNIVVARTEKGGPGLNGLTIDKDDFRLLDGSGRPVADFPYMVIGIERLRARADFRNIPEIRAGWKRIWDAAQRGDEADTVLTEFRTLMRTIRFSPDLVQRDRTRVIGVLAEELRQAGYSLDGIPGLPPAAGAQGPAVAAAEVPVPPRLPESIAAASAWNPAAGRIPLAEARRMIMDPSVPEPVVRQLLIPDPAASRPFAPAVKFNPAVVAIETPQIGLEGIQLMSWANELAEWRRQNAFLRRIDGDDPRPVLVSVGDSWFQFPVFLDDVIDQLGAAYSIWSLDAAGDTLDNMILRQKRHIAGLERWKDRARALLVSGSGNDIVGEDPDGISVLTKILKPFSPGKEPAWYLDTGEFARRLGALRACFDGLFAEVAQKFPGLPVICHGYDHAIPARAGDPRHPLWARQDQWLTGPMSDRLGIRDPDLRQAIVRLLIDRLNEMLIGLCGGNRGGTHANAWHVDVRGTVSGRWADELHPTDEGFAAVGRLFGAVLHEAIGAGEGAGPEAVSAAAPAALEAVFRERAETESEAPDLMELAEAGLPKISERAFTLIVEHETGGRRYYETVYRKQPVWPAGNSGITIGFGYDLGYVTPAEFDRDWAALPGAVRARLAETIGRHGGSDSDAEMRALLASVRDIQIEWELGEAVFRAATLPKFTRATVAALGNTAELAPDCFGALVSLTFNRGASYRKARDPNDPKDRYREMRGIRAAMAERRFADVPALIRLMKRIWRGTSIEAEMLRRREDEAVLFEAGLAGMEGGGVPTA
;
A
#
# COMPACT_ATOMS: atom_id res chain seq x y z
N MET A 1 22.96 -9.59 -29.18
CA MET A 1 23.31 -8.38 -29.96
C MET A 1 22.67 -7.22 -29.24
N GLY A 2 23.45 -6.47 -28.47
CA GLY A 2 22.95 -5.47 -27.51
C GLY A 2 22.50 -4.19 -28.19
N LEU A 3 21.43 -3.58 -27.66
CA LEU A 3 20.88 -2.30 -28.13
C LEU A 3 21.96 -1.21 -28.27
N LEU A 4 22.91 -1.16 -27.34
CA LEU A 4 24.00 -0.21 -27.34
C LEU A 4 24.98 -0.46 -28.50
N ALA A 5 25.23 -1.72 -28.83
CA ALA A 5 26.08 -2.10 -29.96
C ALA A 5 25.43 -1.74 -31.30
N ASP A 6 24.12 -1.93 -31.42
CA ASP A 6 23.34 -1.52 -32.60
C ASP A 6 23.24 0.01 -32.73
N LEU A 7 23.14 0.74 -31.61
CA LEU A 7 23.16 2.20 -31.57
C LEU A 7 24.53 2.77 -31.97
N ILE A 8 25.62 2.23 -31.40
CA ILE A 8 27.00 2.57 -31.77
C ILE A 8 27.24 2.28 -33.26
N ALA A 9 26.71 1.18 -33.78
CA ALA A 9 26.80 0.82 -35.20
C ALA A 9 25.95 1.71 -36.12
N ARG A 10 24.81 2.25 -35.66
CA ARG A 10 23.93 3.14 -36.45
C ARG A 10 24.41 4.60 -36.50
N LEU A 11 25.29 5.01 -35.57
CA LEU A 11 25.90 6.34 -35.53
C LEU A 11 27.13 6.48 -36.46
N SER A 12 27.48 5.45 -37.24
CA SER A 12 28.59 5.49 -38.19
C SER A 12 28.23 6.25 -39.48
N GLY A 13 28.09 7.57 -39.38
CA GLY A 13 28.13 8.51 -40.51
C GLY A 13 29.40 9.35 -40.54
N GLU A 14 30.23 9.30 -39.49
CA GLU A 14 31.52 10.01 -39.41
C GLU A 14 32.65 9.02 -39.06
N ALA A 15 33.89 9.37 -39.43
CA ALA A 15 35.06 8.51 -39.22
C ALA A 15 35.21 8.11 -37.74
N ALA A 16 35.39 6.81 -37.49
CA ALA A 16 35.58 6.27 -36.14
C ALA A 16 36.81 6.92 -35.48
N LYS A 17 36.58 7.73 -34.44
CA LYS A 17 37.63 8.24 -33.55
C LYS A 17 37.77 7.29 -32.37
N ASP A 18 38.99 6.88 -32.07
CA ASP A 18 39.32 6.04 -30.93
C ASP A 18 39.27 6.90 -29.64
N TYR A 19 38.38 6.57 -28.70
CA TYR A 19 38.25 7.27 -27.42
C TYR A 19 38.93 6.49 -26.27
N GLY A 20 39.62 7.18 -25.36
CA GLY A 20 40.36 6.57 -24.25
C GLY A 20 39.50 6.25 -23.02
N HIS A 21 39.68 5.07 -22.43
CA HIS A 21 39.20 4.74 -21.07
C HIS A 21 40.39 4.41 -20.18
N ARG A 22 40.34 4.78 -18.89
CA ARG A 22 41.46 4.54 -17.96
C ARG A 22 40.95 4.22 -16.56
N TYR A 23 41.61 3.29 -15.89
CA TYR A 23 41.54 3.20 -14.44
C TYR A 23 42.20 4.43 -13.81
N VAL A 24 41.46 5.11 -12.92
CA VAL A 24 41.97 6.24 -12.16
C VAL A 24 41.81 5.92 -10.68
N GLY A 25 42.94 5.80 -9.99
CA GLY A 25 43.02 5.33 -8.60
C GLY A 25 43.63 3.92 -8.48
N PRO A 26 44.05 3.52 -7.28
CA PRO A 26 44.68 2.23 -7.06
C PRO A 26 43.67 1.10 -7.31
N ALA A 27 43.99 0.20 -8.24
CA ALA A 27 43.31 -1.09 -8.32
C ALA A 27 43.62 -1.86 -7.03
N THR A 28 42.58 -2.31 -6.35
CA THR A 28 42.68 -3.07 -5.08
C THR A 28 42.56 -4.57 -5.36
N ASP A 29 42.41 -5.37 -4.31
CA ASP A 29 42.32 -6.83 -4.38
C ASP A 29 41.36 -7.33 -5.47
N PRO A 30 41.71 -8.43 -6.17
CA PRO A 30 40.79 -9.09 -7.09
C PRO A 30 39.54 -9.59 -6.36
N ILE A 31 38.39 -9.51 -7.04
CA ILE A 31 37.13 -10.09 -6.58
C ILE A 31 37.16 -11.57 -6.95
N VAL A 32 37.06 -12.43 -5.96
CA VAL A 32 37.21 -13.87 -6.14
C VAL A 32 35.87 -14.47 -6.59
N PRO A 33 35.82 -15.17 -7.74
CA PRO A 33 34.61 -15.85 -8.19
C PRO A 33 34.09 -16.83 -7.15
N ASP A 34 32.77 -16.92 -7.03
CA ASP A 34 32.02 -17.82 -6.14
C ASP A 34 32.24 -17.61 -4.63
N GLU A 35 33.16 -16.73 -4.24
CA GLU A 35 33.49 -16.41 -2.85
C GLU A 35 33.08 -14.99 -2.45
N ASP A 36 33.15 -14.04 -3.39
CA ASP A 36 32.88 -12.63 -3.15
C ASP A 36 31.64 -12.15 -3.90
N TYR A 37 31.10 -11.03 -3.43
CA TYR A 37 30.08 -10.27 -4.10
C TYR A 37 30.69 -9.04 -4.77
N VAL A 38 30.08 -8.64 -5.89
CA VAL A 38 30.37 -7.39 -6.57
C VAL A 38 29.21 -6.41 -6.39
N ARG A 39 29.55 -5.13 -6.18
CA ARG A 39 28.63 -4.01 -6.28
C ARG A 39 29.22 -2.95 -7.21
N VAL A 40 28.40 -2.39 -8.10
CA VAL A 40 28.80 -1.35 -9.05
C VAL A 40 28.06 -0.06 -8.73
N TRP A 41 28.79 1.05 -8.72
CA TRP A 41 28.31 2.40 -8.40
C TRP A 41 28.56 3.33 -9.57
N LEU A 42 27.62 4.26 -9.80
CA LEU A 42 27.90 5.51 -10.49
C LEU A 42 28.39 6.52 -9.45
N ARG A 43 29.71 6.72 -9.37
CA ARG A 43 30.32 7.65 -8.42
C ARG A 43 30.11 9.11 -8.82
N SER A 44 30.25 9.43 -10.10
CA SER A 44 29.98 10.75 -10.66
C SER A 44 29.65 10.64 -12.16
N ALA A 45 28.77 11.50 -12.68
CA ALA A 45 28.56 11.69 -14.11
C ALA A 45 28.42 13.16 -14.46
N ARG A 46 28.99 13.57 -15.60
CA ARG A 46 28.96 14.95 -16.08
C ARG A 46 28.85 15.02 -17.61
N ILE A 47 27.99 15.91 -18.09
CA ILE A 47 27.90 16.34 -19.49
C ILE A 47 28.47 17.76 -19.65
N THR A 48 28.91 18.14 -20.87
CA THR A 48 29.44 19.48 -21.15
C THR A 48 28.33 20.50 -21.38
N ASP A 49 27.38 20.16 -22.24
CA ASP A 49 26.38 21.09 -22.78
C ASP A 49 25.03 20.92 -22.10
N VAL A 50 24.91 21.42 -20.87
CA VAL A 50 23.67 21.41 -20.07
C VAL A 50 22.56 22.32 -20.63
N ARG A 51 22.88 23.15 -21.63
CA ARG A 51 21.93 24.00 -22.35
C ARG A 51 22.41 24.23 -23.78
N ARG A 52 21.52 24.01 -24.75
CA ARG A 52 21.71 24.40 -26.14
C ARG A 52 20.54 25.30 -26.55
N TRP A 53 20.83 26.56 -26.86
CA TRP A 53 19.80 27.58 -27.10
C TRP A 53 18.83 27.75 -25.91
N THR A 54 17.55 27.45 -26.10
CA THR A 54 16.51 27.47 -25.07
C THR A 54 16.31 26.12 -24.38
N GLN A 55 16.80 25.03 -24.98
CA GLN A 55 16.59 23.67 -24.50
C GLN A 55 17.69 23.28 -23.50
N LYS A 56 17.27 22.65 -22.40
CA LYS A 56 18.16 22.19 -21.33
C LYS A 56 18.35 20.69 -21.43
N PHE A 57 19.50 20.19 -20.99
CA PHE A 57 19.84 18.77 -21.04
C PHE A 57 20.28 18.27 -19.66
N TYR A 58 19.91 17.03 -19.35
CA TYR A 58 20.26 16.35 -18.11
C TYR A 58 21.25 15.21 -18.38
N PRO A 59 22.25 15.00 -17.49
CA PRO A 59 23.08 13.81 -17.52
C PRO A 59 22.26 12.60 -17.08
N THR A 60 21.96 11.70 -18.02
CA THR A 60 21.23 10.46 -17.75
C THR A 60 22.12 9.26 -18.02
N VAL A 61 22.35 8.42 -17.00
CA VAL A 61 23.13 7.20 -17.16
C VAL A 61 22.20 6.01 -17.31
N HIS A 62 22.39 5.23 -18.36
CA HIS A 62 21.76 3.93 -18.57
C HIS A 62 22.81 2.84 -18.45
N ALA A 63 22.58 1.86 -17.58
CA ALA A 63 23.46 0.72 -17.38
C ALA A 63 22.71 -0.59 -17.57
N ARG A 64 23.38 -1.56 -18.19
CA ARG A 64 22.93 -2.93 -18.35
C ARG A 64 24.06 -3.85 -17.95
N PHE A 65 23.78 -4.79 -17.07
CA PHE A 65 24.72 -5.77 -16.57
C PHE A 65 24.21 -7.15 -16.90
N VAL A 66 25.09 -8.03 -17.34
CA VAL A 66 24.79 -9.44 -17.57
C VAL A 66 25.80 -10.27 -16.79
N HIS A 67 25.32 -11.19 -15.98
CA HIS A 67 26.15 -12.08 -15.17
C HIS A 67 25.62 -13.51 -15.19
N ALA A 68 26.48 -14.47 -14.87
CA ALA A 68 26.06 -15.86 -14.76
C ALA A 68 25.12 -16.07 -13.56
N ASP A 69 24.12 -16.93 -13.74
CA ASP A 69 23.21 -17.37 -12.70
C ASP A 69 23.11 -18.90 -12.68
N PRO A 70 23.22 -19.56 -11.52
CA PRO A 70 23.25 -21.01 -11.46
C PRO A 70 21.90 -21.68 -11.77
N VAL A 71 20.79 -20.93 -11.79
CA VAL A 71 19.44 -21.47 -12.05
C VAL A 71 19.00 -21.16 -13.47
N THR A 72 19.13 -19.90 -13.91
CA THR A 72 18.67 -19.45 -15.24
C THR A 72 19.78 -19.41 -16.29
N GLY A 73 21.02 -19.74 -15.91
CA GLY A 73 22.21 -19.69 -16.76
C GLY A 73 22.82 -18.29 -16.82
N ILE A 74 22.05 -17.30 -17.28
CA ILE A 74 22.46 -15.90 -17.40
C ILE A 74 21.34 -15.01 -16.84
N ARG A 75 21.70 -13.95 -16.14
CA ARG A 75 20.79 -12.89 -15.69
C ARG A 75 21.22 -11.54 -16.20
N GLU A 76 20.22 -10.70 -16.46
CA GLU A 76 20.38 -9.32 -16.89
C GLU A 76 19.76 -8.36 -15.87
N VAL A 77 20.50 -7.30 -15.54
CA VAL A 77 20.06 -6.20 -14.66
C VAL A 77 20.19 -4.90 -15.42
N MET A 78 19.20 -4.02 -15.33
CA MET A 78 19.20 -2.73 -16.00
C MET A 78 18.94 -1.61 -14.99
N SER A 79 19.66 -0.50 -15.13
CA SER A 79 19.56 0.67 -14.25
C SER A 79 19.56 1.96 -15.06
N VAL A 80 18.75 2.93 -14.64
CA VAL A 80 18.70 4.26 -15.26
C VAL A 80 18.76 5.28 -14.14
N ILE A 81 19.72 6.21 -14.23
CA ILE A 81 19.96 7.22 -13.22
C ILE A 81 19.88 8.60 -13.88
N SER A 82 19.04 9.47 -13.32
CA SER A 82 18.87 10.88 -13.71
C SER A 82 18.71 11.75 -12.46
N PRO A 83 19.03 13.06 -12.50
CA PRO A 83 18.78 13.98 -11.37
C PRO A 83 17.31 13.98 -10.92
N SER A 84 17.03 13.91 -9.61
CA SER A 84 15.66 13.80 -9.07
C SER A 84 14.85 15.12 -9.08
N LYS A 85 13.52 14.99 -9.16
CA LYS A 85 12.52 16.08 -9.19
C LYS A 85 12.67 17.19 -8.12
N THR A 86 12.94 16.82 -6.87
CA THR A 86 13.01 17.76 -5.73
C THR A 86 14.00 18.90 -5.98
N PHE A 87 15.11 18.63 -6.66
CA PHE A 87 16.14 19.62 -6.90
C PHE A 87 15.99 20.43 -8.17
N GLN A 88 15.41 19.83 -9.21
CA GLN A 88 15.13 20.51 -10.48
C GLN A 88 14.13 21.68 -10.27
N GLU A 89 13.26 21.55 -9.27
CA GLU A 89 12.26 22.55 -8.88
C GLU A 89 12.84 23.62 -7.94
N LEU A 90 13.85 23.28 -7.14
CA LEU A 90 14.53 24.16 -6.18
C LEU A 90 15.44 25.19 -6.85
N ASP A 91 16.12 24.84 -7.95
CA ASP A 91 16.91 25.78 -8.74
C ASP A 91 16.94 25.43 -10.23
N SER A 92 15.82 25.74 -10.90
CA SER A 92 15.69 25.56 -12.35
C SER A 92 16.63 26.46 -13.17
N ARG A 93 17.31 27.45 -12.58
CA ARG A 93 18.16 28.42 -13.29
C ARG A 93 19.63 28.04 -13.33
N HIS A 94 20.11 27.18 -12.42
CA HIS A 94 21.52 26.76 -12.30
C HIS A 94 21.74 25.24 -12.37
N LEU A 95 21.06 24.58 -13.32
CA LEU A 95 21.14 23.14 -13.52
C LEU A 95 22.53 22.65 -13.97
N ASP A 96 23.41 23.56 -14.43
CA ASP A 96 24.82 23.33 -14.71
C ASP A 96 25.64 22.89 -13.49
N ARG A 97 25.08 23.08 -12.29
CA ARG A 97 25.68 22.73 -11.00
C ARG A 97 25.22 21.37 -10.49
N PHE A 98 24.32 20.69 -11.20
CA PHE A 98 23.73 19.43 -10.80
C PHE A 98 24.60 18.25 -11.23
N ILE A 99 25.14 17.51 -10.27
CA ILE A 99 26.02 16.36 -10.51
C ILE A 99 25.41 15.15 -9.82
N THR A 100 25.22 14.08 -10.58
CA THR A 100 24.73 12.81 -10.04
C THR A 100 25.88 12.07 -9.39
N VAL A 101 25.87 11.99 -8.06
CA VAL A 101 26.96 11.43 -7.26
C VAL A 101 26.49 10.20 -6.48
N ASN A 102 27.34 9.17 -6.47
CA ASN A 102 27.27 7.99 -5.60
C ASN A 102 25.94 7.22 -5.59
N GLN A 103 25.49 6.78 -6.76
CA GLN A 103 24.26 6.01 -6.95
C GLN A 103 24.57 4.54 -7.28
N SER A 104 23.83 3.58 -6.71
CA SER A 104 24.05 2.15 -6.98
C SER A 104 23.56 1.79 -8.39
N LEU A 105 24.42 1.14 -9.17
CA LEU A 105 24.11 0.63 -10.51
C LEU A 105 23.86 -0.89 -10.52
N LEU A 106 24.48 -1.64 -9.61
CA LEU A 106 24.33 -3.09 -9.53
C LEU A 106 24.70 -3.59 -8.14
N GLY A 107 23.97 -4.57 -7.63
CA GLY A 107 24.44 -5.40 -6.52
C GLY A 107 24.04 -4.91 -5.14
N PRO A 108 24.44 -5.66 -4.10
CA PRO A 108 25.46 -6.69 -4.14
C PRO A 108 24.98 -8.01 -4.78
N ILE A 109 25.69 -8.50 -5.80
CA ILE A 109 25.43 -9.82 -6.43
C ILE A 109 26.64 -10.75 -6.27
N PRO A 110 26.46 -12.08 -6.17
CA PRO A 110 27.57 -13.03 -6.23
C PRO A 110 28.36 -12.88 -7.52
N TYR A 111 29.68 -12.68 -7.43
CA TYR A 111 30.53 -12.66 -8.61
C TYR A 111 30.86 -14.09 -9.03
N ARG A 112 30.57 -14.45 -10.28
CA ARG A 112 30.73 -15.83 -10.81
C ARG A 112 31.82 -15.93 -11.88
N GLY A 113 32.75 -14.99 -11.87
CA GLY A 113 33.89 -14.97 -12.80
C GLY A 113 33.67 -14.17 -14.07
N GLU A 114 32.42 -13.87 -14.48
CA GLU A 114 32.15 -12.99 -15.62
C GLU A 114 31.10 -11.93 -15.26
N LEU A 115 31.38 -10.69 -15.65
CA LEU A 115 30.42 -9.59 -15.63
C LEU A 115 30.50 -8.81 -16.95
N THR A 116 29.44 -8.88 -17.75
CA THR A 116 29.28 -8.01 -18.92
C THR A 116 28.60 -6.72 -18.48
N SER A 117 29.19 -5.58 -18.78
CA SER A 117 28.72 -4.24 -18.42
C SER A 117 28.57 -3.37 -19.67
N GLU A 118 27.38 -2.81 -19.87
CA GLU A 118 27.05 -1.82 -20.88
C GLU A 118 26.50 -0.57 -20.19
N ILE A 119 27.34 0.44 -20.01
CA ILE A 119 27.01 1.68 -19.28
C ILE A 119 27.17 2.84 -20.24
N ALA A 120 26.17 3.70 -20.36
CA ALA A 120 26.18 4.86 -21.25
C ALA A 120 25.64 6.10 -20.56
N LEU A 121 26.31 7.23 -20.83
CA LEU A 121 25.90 8.56 -20.42
C LEU A 121 25.25 9.27 -21.62
N PHE A 122 24.06 9.78 -21.40
CA PHE A 122 23.28 10.54 -22.37
C PHE A 122 23.04 11.97 -21.88
N SER A 123 22.98 12.90 -22.84
CA SER A 123 22.37 14.21 -22.67
C SER A 123 20.90 14.11 -23.07
N VAL A 124 19.98 14.18 -22.10
CA VAL A 124 18.53 14.05 -22.36
C VAL A 124 17.83 15.40 -22.20
N ALA A 125 17.03 15.79 -23.20
CA ALA A 125 16.31 17.06 -23.21
C ALA A 125 15.28 17.16 -22.07
N ALA A 126 15.21 18.35 -21.46
CA ALA A 126 14.31 18.71 -20.37
C ALA A 126 12.89 19.05 -20.86
N ASP A 127 12.21 18.09 -21.50
CA ASP A 127 10.86 18.27 -22.05
C ASP A 127 9.80 17.53 -21.20
N ASP A 128 8.56 18.05 -21.13
CA ASP A 128 7.45 17.58 -20.25
C ASP A 128 7.06 16.08 -20.40
N LEU A 129 7.46 15.44 -21.50
CA LEU A 129 7.18 14.03 -21.79
C LEU A 129 8.26 13.05 -21.30
N ALA A 130 9.50 13.51 -21.09
CA ALA A 130 10.62 12.67 -20.66
C ALA A 130 10.73 12.59 -19.12
N LYS A 131 10.30 13.66 -18.44
CA LYS A 131 10.48 13.84 -16.99
C LYS A 131 9.68 12.84 -16.13
N PRO A 132 8.36 12.64 -16.31
CA PRO A 132 7.61 11.65 -15.52
C PRO A 132 8.08 10.20 -15.74
N TYR A 133 8.69 9.96 -16.90
CA TYR A 133 9.19 8.65 -17.30
C TYR A 133 10.57 8.35 -16.71
N LEU A 134 11.49 9.33 -16.69
CA LEU A 134 12.77 9.24 -15.99
C LEU A 134 12.58 9.13 -14.47
N ASP A 135 11.55 9.80 -13.92
CA ASP A 135 11.17 9.68 -12.51
C ASP A 135 10.67 8.27 -12.20
N LEU A 136 9.74 7.73 -13.01
CA LEU A 136 9.27 6.34 -12.88
C LEU A 136 10.42 5.33 -13.02
N LEU A 137 11.31 5.52 -13.99
CA LEU A 137 12.47 4.65 -14.18
C LEU A 137 13.44 4.69 -13.00
N SER A 138 13.69 5.87 -12.44
CA SER A 138 14.57 6.07 -11.29
C SER A 138 13.96 5.47 -10.01
N GLU A 139 12.64 5.62 -9.81
CA GLU A 139 11.89 5.01 -8.69
C GLU A 139 11.87 3.47 -8.79
N LEU A 140 11.64 2.93 -9.99
CA LEU A 140 11.64 1.49 -10.24
C LEU A 140 13.05 0.89 -10.13
N THR A 141 14.10 1.62 -10.50
CA THR A 141 15.49 1.15 -10.34
C THR A 141 16.01 1.33 -8.92
N ALA A 142 15.56 2.34 -8.17
CA ALA A 142 15.82 2.46 -6.74
C ALA A 142 15.20 1.31 -5.93
N SER A 143 14.00 0.83 -6.31
CA SER A 143 13.42 -0.37 -5.71
C SER A 143 14.12 -1.67 -6.14
N ALA A 144 14.72 -1.71 -7.34
CA ALA A 144 15.54 -2.83 -7.81
C ALA A 144 16.99 -2.83 -7.28
N ALA A 145 17.51 -1.70 -6.80
CA ALA A 145 18.89 -1.54 -6.32
C ALA A 145 19.25 -2.39 -5.08
N GLY A 146 18.25 -3.01 -4.43
CA GLY A 146 18.45 -4.04 -3.39
C GLY A 146 18.86 -5.42 -3.92
N SER A 147 18.84 -5.64 -5.25
CA SER A 147 19.21 -6.91 -5.90
C SER A 147 18.48 -8.13 -5.33
N TYR A 148 17.14 -8.09 -5.29
CA TYR A 148 16.31 -9.26 -5.04
C TYR A 148 15.54 -9.62 -6.31
N LEU A 149 16.16 -10.50 -7.10
CA LEU A 149 15.99 -10.55 -8.55
C LEU A 149 14.74 -11.31 -9.01
N ALA A 150 14.03 -12.04 -8.15
CA ALA A 150 12.78 -12.73 -8.50
C ALA A 150 11.56 -11.77 -8.57
N ALA A 151 11.61 -10.62 -7.90
CA ALA A 151 10.47 -9.69 -7.81
C ALA A 151 10.38 -8.68 -8.97
N VAL A 152 11.44 -8.53 -9.76
CA VAL A 152 11.58 -7.47 -10.78
C VAL A 152 11.59 -7.99 -12.22
N GLU A 153 11.66 -9.31 -12.41
CA GLU A 153 11.71 -9.94 -13.75
C GLU A 153 10.56 -9.54 -14.70
N PRO A 154 9.29 -9.40 -14.25
CA PRO A 154 8.19 -8.92 -15.09
C PRO A 154 8.35 -7.47 -15.55
N LEU A 155 9.15 -6.67 -14.84
CA LEU A 155 9.36 -5.25 -15.11
C LEU A 155 10.52 -5.02 -16.09
N ILE A 156 11.45 -5.97 -16.26
CA ILE A 156 12.65 -5.81 -17.09
C ILE A 156 12.31 -5.48 -18.55
N ALA A 157 11.36 -6.21 -19.17
CA ALA A 157 11.00 -6.01 -20.57
C ALA A 157 10.23 -4.69 -20.85
N PRO A 158 9.25 -4.27 -20.01
CA PRO A 158 8.68 -2.92 -20.09
C PRO A 158 9.71 -1.80 -19.88
N LEU A 159 10.58 -1.93 -18.87
CA LEU A 159 11.64 -0.95 -18.58
C LEU A 159 12.58 -0.80 -19.79
N ARG A 160 13.01 -1.92 -20.39
CA ARG A 160 13.85 -1.95 -21.59
C ARG A 160 13.19 -1.21 -22.74
N ARG A 161 11.94 -1.55 -23.07
CA ARG A 161 11.22 -0.93 -24.20
C ARG A 161 10.99 0.57 -24.02
N GLY A 162 10.75 1.04 -22.81
CA GLY A 162 10.60 2.47 -22.61
C GLY A 162 11.94 3.21 -22.62
N ALA A 163 13.02 2.61 -22.09
CA ALA A 163 14.37 3.16 -22.20
C ALA A 163 14.80 3.24 -23.67
N GLU A 164 14.46 2.23 -24.47
CA GLU A 164 14.62 2.23 -25.92
C GLU A 164 13.89 3.41 -26.59
N VAL A 165 12.61 3.63 -26.28
CA VAL A 165 11.83 4.73 -26.87
C VAL A 165 12.41 6.12 -26.54
N LEU A 166 12.94 6.30 -25.33
CA LEU A 166 13.54 7.58 -24.92
C LEU A 166 14.94 7.78 -25.49
N LEU A 167 15.80 6.76 -25.42
CA LEU A 167 17.22 6.86 -25.73
C LEU A 167 17.54 6.66 -27.23
N LEU A 168 16.63 6.06 -28.00
CA LEU A 168 16.76 5.93 -29.47
C LEU A 168 16.21 7.14 -30.24
N ASP A 169 15.47 8.03 -29.58
CA ASP A 169 15.00 9.27 -30.20
C ASP A 169 16.11 10.31 -30.18
N SER A 170 16.83 10.43 -31.30
CA SER A 170 17.93 11.38 -31.49
C SER A 170 17.49 12.86 -31.40
N SER A 171 16.18 13.15 -31.36
CA SER A 171 15.67 14.50 -31.09
C SER A 171 15.57 14.82 -29.59
N ARG A 172 15.64 13.80 -28.72
CA ARG A 172 15.42 13.93 -27.27
C ARG A 172 16.58 13.46 -26.42
N ALA A 173 17.39 12.53 -26.92
CA ALA A 173 18.56 12.01 -26.22
C ALA A 173 19.76 11.92 -27.16
N GLU A 174 20.92 12.37 -26.69
CA GLU A 174 22.20 12.23 -27.38
C GLU A 174 23.16 11.41 -26.53
N LEU A 175 23.79 10.40 -27.13
CA LEU A 175 24.82 9.60 -26.47
C LEU A 175 26.11 10.42 -26.36
N GLU A 176 26.55 10.71 -25.14
CA GLU A 176 27.81 11.44 -24.89
C GLU A 176 29.01 10.49 -24.82
N ILE A 177 28.86 9.38 -24.09
CA ILE A 177 29.87 8.33 -23.99
C ILE A 177 29.29 7.00 -23.53
N GLY A 178 29.81 5.88 -24.05
CA GLY A 178 29.44 4.53 -23.65
C GLY A 178 30.65 3.66 -23.30
N LEU A 179 30.44 2.71 -22.40
CA LEU A 179 31.35 1.64 -22.03
C LEU A 179 30.60 0.32 -22.23
N ALA A 180 31.06 -0.51 -23.16
CA ALA A 180 30.60 -1.89 -23.31
C ALA A 180 31.81 -2.81 -23.17
N ARG A 181 31.81 -3.66 -22.13
CA ARG A 181 32.92 -4.59 -21.84
C ARG A 181 32.41 -5.85 -21.15
N THR A 182 33.17 -6.94 -21.29
CA THR A 182 32.98 -8.18 -20.54
C THR A 182 34.24 -8.47 -19.75
N ASP A 183 34.10 -8.57 -18.44
CA ASP A 183 35.21 -8.75 -17.51
C ASP A 183 35.22 -10.15 -16.91
N THR A 184 36.29 -10.88 -17.18
CA THR A 184 36.53 -12.24 -16.65
C THR A 184 37.42 -12.25 -15.40
N GLY A 185 37.85 -11.07 -14.93
CA GLY A 185 38.66 -10.89 -13.74
C GLY A 185 38.51 -9.45 -13.21
N LEU A 186 37.54 -9.26 -12.32
CA LEU A 186 37.18 -7.94 -11.81
C LEU A 186 38.03 -7.55 -10.60
N THR A 187 38.55 -6.34 -10.58
CA THR A 187 39.26 -5.75 -9.43
C THR A 187 38.45 -4.59 -8.88
N ALA A 188 38.36 -4.47 -7.55
CA ALA A 188 37.70 -3.33 -6.94
C ALA A 188 38.52 -2.04 -7.14
N GLY A 189 37.82 -0.92 -7.35
CA GLY A 189 38.42 0.37 -7.68
C GLY A 189 37.50 1.26 -8.50
N ASN A 190 38.00 2.40 -8.97
CA ASN A 190 37.26 3.34 -9.80
C ASN A 190 37.74 3.32 -11.26
N ILE A 191 36.80 3.29 -12.19
CA ILE A 191 37.01 3.35 -13.63
C ILE A 191 36.50 4.69 -14.13
N VAL A 192 37.33 5.42 -14.88
CA VAL A 192 36.91 6.67 -15.51
C VAL A 192 36.72 6.43 -17.00
N VAL A 193 35.54 6.81 -17.48
CA VAL A 193 35.17 6.75 -18.89
C VAL A 193 34.89 8.19 -19.32
N ALA A 194 35.70 8.73 -20.25
CA ALA A 194 35.63 10.12 -20.64
C ALA A 194 35.81 10.30 -22.15
N ARG A 195 35.14 11.29 -22.75
CA ARG A 195 35.20 11.55 -24.19
C ARG A 195 36.48 12.30 -24.55
N THR A 196 37.60 11.58 -24.58
CA THR A 196 38.94 12.09 -24.91
C THR A 196 39.61 11.22 -25.98
N GLU A 197 40.45 11.80 -26.85
CA GLU A 197 41.15 11.03 -27.89
C GLU A 197 42.16 10.04 -27.27
N LYS A 198 42.12 8.79 -27.74
CA LYS A 198 42.99 7.70 -27.27
C LYS A 198 44.46 8.02 -27.59
N GLY A 199 45.30 8.04 -26.56
CA GLY A 199 46.73 8.39 -26.67
C GLY A 199 47.05 9.87 -26.47
N GLY A 200 46.04 10.73 -26.25
CA GLY A 200 46.23 12.13 -25.86
C GLY A 200 46.59 12.32 -24.38
N PRO A 201 47.04 13.52 -23.97
CA PRO A 201 47.40 13.83 -22.58
C PRO A 201 46.21 13.80 -21.60
N GLY A 202 44.97 13.72 -22.10
CA GLY A 202 43.74 14.10 -21.37
C GLY A 202 43.35 13.26 -20.14
N LEU A 203 43.86 12.05 -19.96
CA LEU A 203 43.58 11.21 -18.78
C LEU A 203 44.81 10.99 -17.88
N ASN A 204 45.95 11.60 -18.21
CA ASN A 204 47.19 11.49 -17.43
C ASN A 204 47.23 12.56 -16.33
N GLY A 205 47.41 12.13 -15.07
CA GLY A 205 47.48 13.04 -13.92
C GLY A 205 46.13 13.48 -13.35
N LEU A 206 45.02 12.95 -13.85
CA LEU A 206 43.70 13.18 -13.25
C LEU A 206 43.54 12.39 -11.96
N THR A 207 42.88 12.99 -10.98
CA THR A 207 42.55 12.35 -9.70
C THR A 207 41.04 12.40 -9.46
N ILE A 208 40.56 11.62 -8.49
CA ILE A 208 39.17 11.63 -8.06
C ILE A 208 39.10 12.40 -6.74
N ASP A 209 38.20 13.38 -6.66
CA ASP A 209 37.92 14.09 -5.42
C ASP A 209 37.43 13.10 -4.34
N LYS A 210 37.95 13.23 -3.12
CA LYS A 210 37.66 12.30 -2.03
C LYS A 210 36.26 12.46 -1.43
N ASP A 211 35.63 13.62 -1.61
CA ASP A 211 34.38 13.99 -0.97
C ASP A 211 33.20 13.83 -1.94
N ASP A 212 33.38 14.19 -3.23
CA ASP A 212 32.31 14.15 -4.23
C ASP A 212 32.59 13.30 -5.48
N PHE A 213 33.72 12.59 -5.50
CA PHE A 213 34.15 11.69 -6.58
C PHE A 213 34.24 12.35 -7.97
N ARG A 214 34.34 13.68 -8.05
CA ARG A 214 34.56 14.37 -9.33
C ARG A 214 35.95 14.13 -9.85
N LEU A 215 36.07 14.15 -11.18
CA LEU A 215 37.34 14.10 -11.84
C LEU A 215 38.03 15.47 -11.72
N LEU A 216 39.24 15.47 -11.17
CA LEU A 216 40.09 16.64 -10.99
C LEU A 216 41.27 16.60 -11.95
N ASP A 217 41.69 17.77 -12.44
CA ASP A 217 42.90 17.92 -13.23
C ASP A 217 44.18 17.90 -12.36
N GLY A 218 45.35 17.96 -12.99
CA GLY A 218 46.64 17.96 -12.28
C GLY A 218 46.88 19.18 -11.36
N SER A 219 46.00 20.18 -11.38
CA SER A 219 45.99 21.33 -10.47
C SER A 219 44.94 21.21 -9.35
N GLY A 220 44.19 20.11 -9.31
CA GLY A 220 43.12 19.87 -8.34
C GLY A 220 41.79 20.54 -8.68
N ARG A 221 41.59 21.03 -9.92
CA ARG A 221 40.34 21.67 -10.34
C ARG A 221 39.40 20.67 -11.02
N PRO A 222 38.07 20.79 -10.85
CA PRO A 222 37.12 19.92 -11.53
C PRO A 222 37.22 20.01 -13.05
N VAL A 223 37.31 18.87 -13.71
CA VAL A 223 37.33 18.74 -15.17
C VAL A 223 35.97 19.18 -15.73
N ALA A 224 35.99 20.06 -16.74
CA ALA A 224 34.80 20.61 -17.39
C ALA A 224 34.84 20.53 -18.93
N ASP A 225 36.00 20.21 -19.52
CA ASP A 225 36.23 20.32 -20.97
C ASP A 225 35.61 19.17 -21.78
N PHE A 226 35.23 18.08 -21.12
CA PHE A 226 34.66 16.89 -21.77
C PHE A 226 33.70 16.14 -20.83
N PRO A 227 32.70 15.43 -21.39
CA PRO A 227 31.81 14.58 -20.60
C PRO A 227 32.56 13.37 -20.06
N TYR A 228 32.20 12.94 -18.86
CA TYR A 228 32.78 11.77 -18.20
C TYR A 228 31.82 11.10 -17.23
N MET A 229 32.11 9.83 -16.92
CA MET A 229 31.51 9.10 -15.81
C MET A 229 32.58 8.33 -15.02
N VAL A 230 32.39 8.26 -13.71
CA VAL A 230 33.23 7.52 -12.76
C VAL A 230 32.43 6.34 -12.25
N ILE A 231 32.88 5.13 -12.55
CA ILE A 231 32.24 3.87 -12.17
C ILE A 231 33.03 3.23 -11.03
N GLY A 232 32.42 3.06 -9.88
CA GLY A 232 33.03 2.41 -8.71
C GLY A 232 32.68 0.93 -8.66
N ILE A 233 33.68 0.06 -8.51
CA ILE A 233 33.50 -1.38 -8.31
C ILE A 233 33.93 -1.71 -6.89
N GLU A 234 33.03 -2.30 -6.13
CA GLU A 234 33.26 -2.72 -4.74
C GLU A 234 33.24 -4.23 -4.60
N ARG A 235 34.15 -4.72 -3.76
CA ARG A 235 34.23 -6.11 -3.31
C ARG A 235 33.56 -6.24 -1.94
N LEU A 236 32.68 -7.22 -1.79
CA LEU A 236 32.06 -7.54 -0.50
C LEU A 236 32.26 -9.03 -0.20
N ARG A 237 32.71 -9.37 1.01
CA ARG A 237 32.94 -10.76 1.42
C ARG A 237 31.70 -11.45 2.02
N ALA A 238 30.68 -10.66 2.35
CA ALA A 238 29.43 -11.12 2.93
C ALA A 238 28.32 -10.12 2.62
N ARG A 239 27.08 -10.60 2.60
CA ARG A 239 25.88 -9.80 2.37
C ARG A 239 25.22 -9.47 3.72
N ALA A 240 25.27 -8.20 4.12
CA ALA A 240 24.65 -7.74 5.37
C ALA A 240 23.12 -7.72 5.29
N ASP A 241 22.59 -7.47 4.10
CA ASP A 241 21.17 -7.37 3.75
C ASP A 241 20.50 -8.72 3.47
N PHE A 242 21.11 -9.85 3.82
CA PHE A 242 20.61 -11.20 3.49
C PHE A 242 19.17 -11.48 3.97
N ARG A 243 18.68 -10.79 5.01
CA ARG A 243 17.30 -10.94 5.52
C ARG A 243 16.24 -10.37 4.58
N ASN A 244 16.63 -9.51 3.66
CA ASN A 244 15.72 -8.94 2.67
C ASN A 244 15.58 -9.84 1.43
N ILE A 245 16.42 -10.89 1.32
CA ILE A 245 16.27 -11.93 0.28
C ILE A 245 14.88 -12.58 0.46
N PRO A 246 13.97 -12.50 -0.54
CA PRO A 246 12.56 -12.85 -0.37
C PRO A 246 12.33 -14.26 0.16
N GLU A 247 13.09 -15.24 -0.31
CA GLU A 247 12.93 -16.64 0.07
C GLU A 247 13.40 -16.88 1.52
N ILE A 248 14.46 -16.17 1.93
CA ILE A 248 14.97 -16.21 3.32
C ILE A 248 13.97 -15.52 4.25
N ARG A 249 13.46 -14.35 3.86
CA ARG A 249 12.44 -13.61 4.61
C ARG A 249 11.16 -14.43 4.79
N ALA A 250 10.67 -15.03 3.71
CA ALA A 250 9.48 -15.86 3.74
C ALA A 250 9.68 -17.13 4.57
N GLY A 251 10.83 -17.80 4.43
CA GLY A 251 11.16 -18.97 5.24
C GLY A 251 11.29 -18.65 6.73
N TRP A 252 11.94 -17.53 7.06
CA TRP A 252 12.02 -17.07 8.45
C TRP A 252 10.65 -16.69 9.02
N LYS A 253 9.79 -16.06 8.22
CA LYS A 253 8.41 -15.75 8.62
C LYS A 253 7.63 -17.01 8.99
N ARG A 254 7.77 -18.12 8.25
CA ARG A 254 7.08 -19.38 8.60
C ARG A 254 7.52 -19.95 9.95
N ILE A 255 8.82 -19.90 10.23
CA ILE A 255 9.39 -20.30 11.52
C ILE A 255 8.85 -19.39 12.63
N TRP A 256 8.84 -18.07 12.39
CA TRP A 256 8.31 -17.08 13.31
C TRP A 256 6.81 -17.30 13.58
N ASP A 257 6.00 -17.50 12.53
CA ASP A 257 4.56 -17.75 12.65
C ASP A 257 4.30 -19.05 13.44
N ALA A 258 5.09 -20.11 13.21
CA ALA A 258 4.96 -21.38 13.93
C ALA A 258 5.33 -21.25 15.41
N ALA A 259 6.43 -20.55 15.71
CA ALA A 259 6.83 -20.26 17.09
C ALA A 259 5.78 -19.42 17.82
N GLN A 260 5.20 -18.41 17.16
CA GLN A 260 4.17 -17.52 17.76
C GLN A 260 2.82 -18.21 17.99
N ARG A 261 2.50 -19.28 17.25
CA ARG A 261 1.30 -20.09 17.50
C ARG A 261 1.48 -21.07 18.67
N GLY A 262 2.70 -21.23 19.17
CA GLY A 262 3.03 -22.28 20.14
C GLY A 262 3.01 -23.67 19.52
N ASP A 263 3.28 -23.78 18.21
CA ASP A 263 3.37 -25.09 17.55
C ASP A 263 4.49 -25.93 18.19
N GLU A 264 4.35 -27.25 18.19
CA GLU A 264 5.36 -28.15 18.76
C GLU A 264 6.75 -27.90 18.18
N ALA A 265 7.80 -28.10 18.99
CA ALA A 265 9.18 -27.84 18.60
C ALA A 265 9.55 -28.54 17.27
N ASP A 266 9.06 -29.76 17.04
CA ASP A 266 9.30 -30.49 15.79
C ASP A 266 8.77 -29.77 14.54
N THR A 267 7.67 -29.04 14.65
CA THR A 267 7.09 -28.23 13.57
C THR A 267 7.99 -27.04 13.25
N VAL A 268 8.43 -26.31 14.27
CA VAL A 268 9.36 -25.17 14.14
C VAL A 268 10.69 -25.62 13.53
N LEU A 269 11.23 -26.75 14.02
CA LEU A 269 12.47 -27.33 13.51
C LEU A 269 12.31 -27.87 12.08
N THR A 270 11.12 -28.31 11.68
CA THR A 270 10.82 -28.72 10.30
C THR A 270 10.84 -27.53 9.35
N GLU A 271 10.23 -26.40 9.72
CA GLU A 271 10.33 -25.17 8.95
C GLU A 271 11.76 -24.64 8.87
N PHE A 272 12.52 -24.77 9.96
CA PHE A 272 13.94 -24.40 9.97
C PHE A 272 14.79 -25.27 9.03
N ARG A 273 14.58 -26.59 9.00
CA ARG A 273 15.23 -27.48 8.03
C ARG A 273 14.87 -27.09 6.59
N THR A 274 13.63 -26.68 6.34
CA THR A 274 13.19 -26.18 5.03
C THR A 274 13.94 -24.90 4.66
N LEU A 275 14.03 -23.93 5.57
CA LEU A 275 14.78 -22.70 5.34
C LEU A 275 16.28 -22.96 5.14
N MET A 276 16.89 -23.87 5.89
CA MET A 276 18.29 -24.27 5.68
C MET A 276 18.52 -24.79 4.25
N ARG A 277 17.60 -25.59 3.71
CA ARG A 277 17.67 -26.03 2.30
C ARG A 277 17.58 -24.84 1.35
N THR A 278 16.60 -23.95 1.56
CA THR A 278 16.44 -22.72 0.77
C THR A 278 17.72 -21.89 0.74
N ILE A 279 18.35 -21.67 1.90
CA ILE A 279 19.61 -20.91 1.99
C ILE A 279 20.76 -21.63 1.28
N ARG A 280 20.87 -22.96 1.43
CA ARG A 280 21.94 -23.76 0.78
C ARG A 280 21.88 -23.71 -0.74
N PHE A 281 20.68 -23.55 -1.31
CA PHE A 281 20.45 -23.47 -2.75
C PHE A 281 20.21 -22.04 -3.26
N SER A 282 20.32 -21.01 -2.40
CA SER A 282 20.06 -19.62 -2.80
C SER A 282 21.08 -19.15 -3.86
N PRO A 283 20.63 -18.72 -5.05
CA PRO A 283 21.51 -18.18 -6.10
C PRO A 283 22.13 -16.84 -5.68
N ASP A 284 21.43 -16.09 -4.82
CA ASP A 284 21.79 -14.78 -4.28
C ASP A 284 22.87 -14.81 -3.19
N LEU A 285 23.34 -15.99 -2.79
CA LEU A 285 24.39 -16.17 -1.80
C LEU A 285 25.60 -16.95 -2.34
N VAL A 286 26.80 -16.49 -1.99
CA VAL A 286 28.05 -17.26 -2.16
C VAL A 286 28.13 -18.38 -1.13
N GLN A 287 28.87 -19.44 -1.44
CA GLN A 287 28.88 -20.67 -0.63
C GLN A 287 29.27 -20.41 0.84
N ARG A 288 30.27 -19.54 1.05
CA ARG A 288 30.72 -19.14 2.39
C ARG A 288 29.61 -18.44 3.17
N ASP A 289 28.87 -17.54 2.52
CA ASP A 289 27.85 -16.74 3.18
C ASP A 289 26.59 -17.56 3.50
N ARG A 290 26.26 -18.57 2.68
CA ARG A 290 25.19 -19.55 3.01
C ARG A 290 25.42 -20.21 4.36
N THR A 291 26.65 -20.60 4.64
CA THR A 291 27.03 -21.23 5.92
C THR A 291 26.92 -20.23 7.07
N ARG A 292 27.39 -18.99 6.88
CA ARG A 292 27.26 -17.92 7.88
C ARG A 292 25.79 -17.62 8.20
N VAL A 293 24.95 -17.44 7.18
CA VAL A 293 23.53 -17.11 7.32
C VAL A 293 22.79 -18.20 8.08
N ILE A 294 23.02 -19.48 7.75
CA ILE A 294 22.45 -20.61 8.52
C ILE A 294 22.91 -20.56 9.98
N GLY A 295 24.20 -20.27 10.22
CA GLY A 295 24.73 -20.16 11.58
C GLY A 295 24.07 -19.04 12.40
N VAL A 296 23.87 -17.87 11.79
CA VAL A 296 23.18 -16.73 12.44
C VAL A 296 21.75 -17.11 12.83
N LEU A 297 20.99 -17.68 11.90
CA LEU A 297 19.59 -18.06 12.15
C LEU A 297 19.45 -19.25 13.13
N ALA A 298 20.40 -20.19 13.09
CA ALA A 298 20.46 -21.27 14.07
C ALA A 298 20.68 -20.74 15.49
N GLU A 299 21.54 -19.74 15.64
CA GLU A 299 21.82 -19.15 16.94
C GLU A 299 20.61 -18.38 17.50
N GLU A 300 19.87 -17.68 16.65
CA GLU A 300 18.60 -17.04 17.03
C GLU A 300 17.57 -18.06 17.53
N LEU A 301 17.46 -19.24 16.90
CA LEU A 301 16.58 -20.31 17.37
C LEU A 301 17.04 -20.93 18.70
N ARG A 302 18.35 -21.09 18.91
CA ARG A 302 18.88 -21.53 20.22
C ARG A 302 18.54 -20.54 21.32
N GLN A 303 18.71 -19.24 21.05
CA GLN A 303 18.36 -18.18 21.98
C GLN A 303 16.86 -18.12 22.29
N ALA A 304 16.02 -18.53 21.33
CA ALA A 304 14.58 -18.69 21.51
C ALA A 304 14.18 -19.98 22.26
N GLY A 305 15.14 -20.78 22.74
CA GLY A 305 14.90 -21.95 23.58
C GLY A 305 14.75 -23.29 22.83
N TYR A 306 14.96 -23.33 21.51
CA TYR A 306 14.89 -24.57 20.73
C TYR A 306 16.22 -25.34 20.77
N SER A 307 16.18 -26.62 21.14
CA SER A 307 17.33 -27.51 20.95
C SER A 307 17.50 -27.84 19.47
N LEU A 308 18.72 -27.66 18.96
CA LEU A 308 19.09 -27.99 17.58
C LEU A 308 19.97 -29.25 17.51
N ASP A 309 20.01 -30.03 18.59
CA ASP A 309 20.82 -31.24 18.66
C ASP A 309 20.34 -32.28 17.63
N GLY A 310 21.29 -32.86 16.90
CA GLY A 310 20.98 -33.88 15.89
C GLY A 310 20.40 -33.36 14.57
N ILE A 311 20.27 -32.04 14.35
CA ILE A 311 19.89 -31.49 13.04
C ILE A 311 21.07 -31.59 12.07
N PRO A 312 20.98 -32.42 11.01
CA PRO A 312 22.09 -32.61 10.08
C PRO A 312 22.35 -31.36 9.25
N GLY A 313 23.63 -31.07 9.00
CA GLY A 313 24.05 -29.96 8.15
C GLY A 313 24.01 -28.59 8.83
N LEU A 314 23.92 -28.51 10.14
CA LEU A 314 24.28 -27.29 10.87
C LEU A 314 25.79 -27.08 10.82
N PRO A 315 26.27 -25.83 10.62
CA PRO A 315 27.67 -25.55 10.90
C PRO A 315 27.95 -25.85 12.38
N PRO A 316 29.15 -26.34 12.73
CA PRO A 316 29.52 -26.55 14.13
C PRO A 316 29.23 -25.27 14.90
N ALA A 317 28.61 -25.39 16.08
CA ALA A 317 28.46 -24.26 17.00
C ALA A 317 29.82 -23.60 17.10
N ALA A 318 29.89 -22.30 16.80
CA ALA A 318 31.16 -21.61 16.64
C ALA A 318 31.94 -21.65 17.97
N GLY A 319 32.77 -22.67 18.14
CA GLY A 319 33.93 -22.60 19.00
C GLY A 319 34.81 -21.50 18.44
N ALA A 320 35.08 -20.49 19.25
CA ALA A 320 35.95 -19.38 18.93
C ALA A 320 37.27 -19.87 18.30
N GLN A 321 37.41 -19.79 16.97
CA GLN A 321 38.68 -19.74 16.24
C GLN A 321 38.48 -19.69 14.71
N GLY A 322 38.82 -18.53 14.13
CA GLY A 322 38.96 -18.26 12.69
C GLY A 322 39.10 -16.75 12.44
N PRO A 323 40.07 -16.31 11.62
CA PRO A 323 41.11 -15.34 12.00
C PRO A 323 40.55 -13.96 12.37
N ALA A 324 41.14 -13.40 13.42
CA ALA A 324 40.94 -12.02 13.84
C ALA A 324 41.30 -11.06 12.69
N VAL A 325 40.28 -10.49 12.06
CA VAL A 325 40.41 -9.13 11.52
C VAL A 325 40.46 -8.25 12.76
N ALA A 326 41.54 -7.51 12.94
CA ALA A 326 41.77 -6.65 14.10
C ALA A 326 40.51 -5.84 14.43
N ALA A 327 39.80 -6.27 15.46
CA ALA A 327 38.73 -5.50 16.05
C ALA A 327 39.41 -4.29 16.67
N ALA A 328 39.17 -3.12 16.09
CA ALA A 328 39.19 -1.91 16.90
C ALA A 328 38.28 -2.19 18.09
N GLU A 329 38.81 -2.07 19.31
CA GLU A 329 38.10 -2.35 20.55
C GLU A 329 36.76 -1.60 20.57
N VAL A 330 35.68 -2.33 20.32
CA VAL A 330 34.34 -1.89 20.70
C VAL A 330 34.20 -2.25 22.18
N PRO A 331 33.96 -1.28 23.07
CA PRO A 331 33.84 -1.55 24.50
C PRO A 331 32.72 -2.54 24.75
N VAL A 332 33.00 -3.54 25.58
CA VAL A 332 31.96 -4.43 26.12
C VAL A 332 30.95 -3.57 26.87
N PRO A 333 29.66 -3.57 26.50
CA PRO A 333 28.65 -2.85 27.26
C PRO A 333 28.55 -3.48 28.66
N PRO A 334 28.41 -2.68 29.72
CA PRO A 334 28.26 -3.21 31.06
C PRO A 334 27.00 -4.08 31.13
N ARG A 335 27.03 -5.14 31.97
CA ARG A 335 25.84 -5.94 32.29
C ARG A 335 24.71 -5.01 32.74
N LEU A 336 23.51 -5.27 32.22
CA LEU A 336 22.27 -4.61 32.64
C LEU A 336 22.14 -4.68 34.18
N PRO A 337 21.89 -3.56 34.87
CA PRO A 337 21.50 -3.57 36.27
C PRO A 337 20.12 -4.23 36.43
N GLU A 338 19.97 -5.07 37.45
CA GLU A 338 18.72 -5.75 37.85
C GLU A 338 17.62 -4.82 38.39
N SER A 339 17.70 -3.52 38.15
CA SER A 339 16.61 -2.61 38.46
C SER A 339 16.61 -1.47 37.46
N ILE A 340 15.59 -1.42 36.60
CA ILE A 340 15.24 -0.21 35.88
C ILE A 340 14.67 0.76 36.91
N ALA A 341 15.58 1.43 37.63
CA ALA A 341 15.26 2.66 38.32
C ALA A 341 15.19 3.77 37.27
N ALA A 342 14.17 4.61 37.39
CA ALA A 342 13.92 5.75 36.53
C ALA A 342 15.19 6.58 36.24
N ALA A 343 15.27 7.08 35.01
CA ALA A 343 16.24 8.06 34.52
C ALA A 343 17.69 7.58 34.29
N SER A 344 18.01 7.32 33.02
CA SER A 344 19.18 7.95 32.41
C SER A 344 18.88 8.21 30.95
N ALA A 345 18.46 9.45 30.68
CA ALA A 345 18.49 10.05 29.36
C ALA A 345 19.86 9.82 28.71
N TRP A 346 19.87 9.68 27.39
CA TRP A 346 21.11 9.62 26.62
C TRP A 346 22.11 10.67 27.14
N ASN A 347 23.30 10.21 27.56
CA ASN A 347 24.35 11.06 28.08
C ASN A 347 25.05 11.76 26.90
N PRO A 348 24.96 13.09 26.76
CA PRO A 348 25.58 13.81 25.65
C PRO A 348 27.11 13.63 25.58
N ALA A 349 27.74 13.23 26.69
CA ALA A 349 29.17 12.94 26.75
C ALA A 349 29.58 11.62 26.06
N ALA A 350 28.63 10.74 25.70
CA ALA A 350 28.88 9.45 25.06
C ALA A 350 28.89 9.50 23.52
N GLY A 351 28.63 10.67 22.91
CA GLY A 351 28.54 10.83 21.47
C GLY A 351 27.17 10.45 20.88
N ARG A 352 26.93 10.84 19.61
CA ARG A 352 25.66 10.58 18.91
C ARG A 352 25.51 9.09 18.60
N ILE A 353 24.28 8.58 18.75
CA ILE A 353 23.91 7.19 18.47
C ILE A 353 23.90 6.97 16.95
N PRO A 354 24.58 5.94 16.41
CA PRO A 354 24.50 5.62 14.99
C PRO A 354 23.05 5.38 14.54
N LEU A 355 22.69 5.83 13.32
CA LEU A 355 21.33 5.66 12.78
C LEU A 355 20.82 4.21 12.83
N ALA A 356 21.71 3.23 12.59
CA ALA A 356 21.37 1.81 12.68
C ALA A 356 20.99 1.37 14.11
N GLU A 357 21.67 1.90 15.13
CA GLU A 357 21.39 1.60 16.53
C GLU A 357 20.12 2.32 17.00
N ALA A 358 19.91 3.57 16.57
CA ALA A 358 18.66 4.28 16.82
C ALA A 358 17.46 3.53 16.22
N ARG A 359 17.57 3.02 14.99
CA ARG A 359 16.54 2.16 14.36
C ARG A 359 16.30 0.88 15.16
N ARG A 360 17.36 0.20 15.61
CA ARG A 360 17.25 -1.00 16.45
C ARG A 360 16.51 -0.71 17.75
N MET A 361 16.88 0.36 18.45
CA MET A 361 16.27 0.76 19.73
C MET A 361 14.78 1.08 19.56
N ILE A 362 14.41 1.73 18.45
CA ILE A 362 13.02 2.08 18.16
C ILE A 362 12.19 0.83 17.86
N MET A 363 12.75 -0.12 17.11
CA MET A 363 12.12 -1.41 16.78
C MET A 363 12.21 -2.44 17.93
N ASP A 364 12.75 -2.10 19.09
CA ASP A 364 12.85 -3.02 20.23
C ASP A 364 11.75 -2.69 21.25
N PRO A 365 10.72 -3.53 21.43
CA PRO A 365 9.61 -3.23 22.34
C PRO A 365 10.02 -3.32 23.82
N SER A 366 11.23 -3.78 24.14
CA SER A 366 11.79 -3.72 25.50
C SER A 366 12.39 -2.34 25.84
N VAL A 367 12.70 -1.54 24.82
CA VAL A 367 13.20 -0.18 25.02
C VAL A 367 12.06 0.70 25.54
N PRO A 368 12.23 1.38 26.69
CA PRO A 368 11.19 2.24 27.23
C PRO A 368 10.84 3.39 26.30
N GLU A 369 9.55 3.75 26.23
CA GLU A 369 9.06 4.84 25.38
C GLU A 369 9.77 6.19 25.61
N PRO A 370 10.14 6.59 26.86
CA PRO A 370 10.94 7.79 27.09
C PRO A 370 12.31 7.80 26.40
N VAL A 371 12.87 6.62 26.09
CA VAL A 371 14.13 6.50 25.34
C VAL A 371 13.86 6.68 23.84
N VAL A 372 12.80 6.08 23.32
CA VAL A 372 12.34 6.26 21.92
C VAL A 372 12.03 7.74 21.64
N ARG A 373 11.38 8.43 22.59
CA ARG A 373 11.11 9.89 22.55
C ARG A 373 12.36 10.74 22.36
N GLN A 374 13.52 10.30 22.83
CA GLN A 374 14.77 11.05 22.70
C GLN A 374 15.41 10.88 21.32
N LEU A 375 15.15 9.74 20.65
CA LEU A 375 15.67 9.42 19.33
C LEU A 375 14.94 10.14 18.21
N LEU A 376 13.74 10.66 18.48
CA LEU A 376 12.84 11.28 17.52
C LEU A 376 12.55 12.74 17.90
N ILE A 377 12.32 13.58 16.90
CA ILE A 377 11.76 14.93 17.04
C ILE A 377 10.56 15.06 16.10
N PRO A 378 9.59 15.94 16.40
CA PRO A 378 8.50 16.21 15.48
C PRO A 378 8.96 16.82 14.15
N ASP A 379 8.16 16.62 13.10
CA ASP A 379 8.35 17.25 11.79
C ASP A 379 7.13 18.10 11.37
N PRO A 380 7.07 19.38 11.81
CA PRO A 380 5.92 20.25 11.56
C PRO A 380 5.53 20.44 10.09
N ALA A 381 6.51 20.37 9.19
CA ALA A 381 6.27 20.54 7.75
C ALA A 381 5.51 19.35 7.14
N ALA A 382 5.51 18.20 7.81
CA ALA A 382 4.93 16.96 7.32
C ALA A 382 3.71 16.50 8.13
N SER A 383 3.51 17.02 9.33
CA SER A 383 2.32 16.76 10.13
C SER A 383 1.04 17.21 9.43
N ARG A 384 -0.04 16.46 9.61
CA ARG A 384 -1.42 16.81 9.19
C ARG A 384 -2.38 16.76 10.40
N PRO A 385 -3.64 17.25 10.29
CA PRO A 385 -4.60 17.13 11.39
C PRO A 385 -4.78 15.67 11.78
N PHE A 386 -4.73 15.39 13.09
CA PHE A 386 -4.80 14.03 13.66
C PHE A 386 -3.76 13.03 13.07
N ALA A 387 -2.64 13.52 12.53
CA ALA A 387 -1.56 12.70 11.96
C ALA A 387 -0.19 13.41 12.10
N PRO A 388 0.38 13.48 13.31
CA PRO A 388 1.66 14.16 13.53
C PRO A 388 2.82 13.36 12.90
N ALA A 389 3.77 14.06 12.29
CA ALA A 389 4.95 13.46 11.68
C ALA A 389 6.19 13.57 12.58
N VAL A 390 7.13 12.64 12.42
CA VAL A 390 8.38 12.58 13.22
C VAL A 390 9.60 12.34 12.33
N LYS A 391 10.77 12.77 12.79
CA LYS A 391 12.07 12.49 12.18
C LYS A 391 13.11 12.16 13.26
N PHE A 392 14.24 11.59 12.88
CA PHE A 392 15.32 11.33 13.84
C PHE A 392 15.85 12.64 14.44
N ASN A 393 16.15 12.60 15.73
CA ASN A 393 16.74 13.73 16.45
C ASN A 393 18.23 13.85 16.08
N PRO A 394 18.66 14.87 15.31
CA PRO A 394 20.06 15.01 14.89
C PRO A 394 21.02 15.33 16.05
N ALA A 395 20.49 15.76 17.20
CA ALA A 395 21.29 15.99 18.39
C ALA A 395 21.69 14.69 19.08
N VAL A 396 20.84 13.66 18.98
CA VAL A 396 21.00 12.36 19.67
C VAL A 396 21.46 11.28 18.70
N VAL A 397 21.04 11.36 17.43
CA VAL A 397 21.30 10.38 16.37
C VAL A 397 22.29 10.96 15.37
N ALA A 398 23.30 10.17 15.00
CA ALA A 398 24.29 10.50 13.98
C ALA A 398 23.64 10.38 12.60
N ILE A 399 22.94 11.45 12.21
CA ILE A 399 22.38 11.64 10.88
C ILE A 399 23.47 12.31 10.05
N GLU A 400 24.02 11.60 9.06
CA GLU A 400 24.90 12.21 8.07
C GLU A 400 24.09 13.25 7.26
N THR A 401 24.74 14.36 6.89
CA THR A 401 24.12 15.53 6.23
C THR A 401 23.07 15.14 5.18
N PRO A 402 21.89 15.78 5.17
CA PRO A 402 20.71 15.25 4.47
C PRO A 402 20.97 15.13 2.97
N GLN A 403 21.02 13.89 2.49
CA GLN A 403 20.84 13.58 1.07
C GLN A 403 19.37 13.81 0.73
N ILE A 404 19.17 14.73 -0.20
CA ILE A 404 17.86 15.22 -0.61
C ILE A 404 16.95 14.10 -1.10
N GLY A 405 15.71 14.14 -0.61
CA GLY A 405 14.51 13.71 -1.35
C GLY A 405 13.93 12.34 -1.01
N LEU A 406 14.74 11.34 -0.67
CA LEU A 406 14.25 9.96 -0.49
C LEU A 406 14.10 9.51 0.96
N GLU A 407 14.95 9.96 1.88
CA GLU A 407 14.82 9.59 3.29
C GLU A 407 13.62 10.26 3.97
N GLY A 408 13.24 11.47 3.53
CA GLY A 408 12.09 12.19 4.10
C GLY A 408 10.75 11.53 3.82
N ILE A 409 10.55 10.93 2.63
CA ILE A 409 9.28 10.30 2.23
C ILE A 409 9.15 8.88 2.83
N GLN A 410 10.26 8.15 2.97
CA GLN A 410 10.29 6.83 3.64
C GLN A 410 10.13 6.90 5.17
N LEU A 411 10.35 8.04 5.81
CA LEU A 411 10.16 8.22 7.26
C LEU A 411 8.68 8.41 7.67
N MET A 412 7.78 8.75 6.74
CA MET A 412 6.41 9.18 7.06
C MET A 412 5.44 8.05 7.43
N SER A 413 5.47 6.89 6.76
CA SER A 413 4.58 5.75 7.10
C SER A 413 5.12 4.88 8.24
N TRP A 414 6.44 4.96 8.50
CA TRP A 414 7.09 4.16 9.54
C TRP A 414 6.62 4.50 10.96
N ALA A 415 6.32 5.75 11.31
CA ALA A 415 6.05 6.12 12.71
C ALA A 415 4.69 5.61 13.25
N ASN A 416 3.63 5.67 12.44
CA ASN A 416 2.33 5.09 12.78
C ASN A 416 2.39 3.57 12.79
N GLU A 417 2.98 2.97 11.76
CA GLU A 417 3.19 1.51 11.67
C GLU A 417 4.05 0.98 12.83
N LEU A 418 5.03 1.78 13.27
CA LEU A 418 5.89 1.50 14.42
C LEU A 418 5.14 1.59 15.75
N ALA A 419 4.36 2.65 15.98
CA ALA A 419 3.58 2.80 17.21
C ALA A 419 2.59 1.64 17.36
N GLU A 420 1.90 1.30 16.26
CA GLU A 420 1.04 0.11 16.17
C GLU A 420 1.84 -1.17 16.49
N TRP A 421 2.99 -1.37 15.82
CA TRP A 421 3.85 -2.53 16.02
C TRP A 421 4.32 -2.67 17.47
N ARG A 422 4.76 -1.58 18.12
CA ARG A 422 5.21 -1.58 19.53
C ARG A 422 4.06 -1.95 20.47
N ARG A 423 2.86 -1.41 20.26
CA ARG A 423 1.66 -1.73 21.07
C ARG A 423 1.22 -3.18 20.89
N GLN A 424 1.20 -3.70 19.67
CA GLN A 424 0.87 -5.10 19.41
C GLN A 424 1.88 -6.05 20.06
N ASN A 425 3.18 -5.75 19.98
CA ASN A 425 4.19 -6.57 20.65
C ASN A 425 4.13 -6.48 22.18
N ALA A 426 3.85 -5.29 22.74
CA ALA A 426 3.63 -5.13 24.17
C ALA A 426 2.39 -5.91 24.64
N PHE A 427 1.32 -5.92 23.85
CA PHE A 427 0.13 -6.73 24.08
C PHE A 427 0.46 -8.23 24.03
N LEU A 428 1.11 -8.72 22.98
CA LEU A 428 1.46 -10.13 22.84
C LEU A 428 2.32 -10.61 24.02
N ARG A 429 3.31 -9.82 24.44
CA ARG A 429 4.10 -10.12 25.65
C ARG A 429 3.27 -10.24 26.92
N ARG A 430 2.22 -9.42 27.07
CA ARG A 430 1.30 -9.51 28.22
C ARG A 430 0.45 -10.78 28.13
N ILE A 431 -0.05 -11.10 26.94
CA ILE A 431 -0.83 -12.31 26.69
C ILE A 431 -0.02 -13.58 26.95
N ASP A 432 1.23 -13.62 26.49
CA ASP A 432 2.15 -14.75 26.72
C ASP A 432 2.54 -14.89 28.21
N GLY A 433 2.46 -13.80 28.97
CA GLY A 433 2.67 -13.77 30.42
C GLY A 433 1.42 -14.05 31.26
N ASP A 434 0.34 -14.57 30.66
CA ASP A 434 -0.96 -14.85 31.30
C ASP A 434 -1.53 -13.64 32.07
N ASP A 435 -1.40 -12.45 31.49
CA ASP A 435 -1.94 -11.22 32.08
C ASP A 435 -3.46 -11.32 32.32
N PRO A 436 -3.93 -11.13 33.57
CA PRO A 436 -5.33 -11.30 33.93
C PRO A 436 -6.23 -10.15 33.46
N ARG A 437 -5.67 -9.07 32.91
CA ARG A 437 -6.43 -7.90 32.49
C ARG A 437 -7.37 -8.23 31.31
N PRO A 438 -8.58 -7.64 31.27
CA PRO A 438 -9.50 -7.86 30.16
C PRO A 438 -8.89 -7.42 28.83
N VAL A 439 -9.13 -8.21 27.78
CA VAL A 439 -8.65 -7.91 26.43
C VAL A 439 -9.63 -6.99 25.73
N LEU A 440 -9.13 -5.87 25.20
CA LEU A 440 -9.89 -4.96 24.34
C LEU A 440 -9.28 -4.95 22.94
N VAL A 441 -10.09 -4.62 21.93
CA VAL A 441 -9.61 -4.31 20.58
C VAL A 441 -9.86 -2.82 20.34
N SER A 442 -8.90 -2.07 19.81
CA SER A 442 -9.08 -0.65 19.45
C SER A 442 -8.87 -0.41 17.95
N VAL A 443 -9.70 0.47 17.38
CA VAL A 443 -9.49 1.09 16.07
C VAL A 443 -9.80 2.58 16.19
N GLY A 444 -8.84 3.42 15.80
CA GLY A 444 -9.09 4.85 15.76
C GLY A 444 -7.98 5.80 15.36
N ASP A 445 -8.27 7.09 15.48
CA ASP A 445 -7.42 8.21 15.07
C ASP A 445 -6.34 8.60 16.12
N SER A 446 -5.71 9.78 15.97
CA SER A 446 -4.67 10.28 16.88
C SER A 446 -5.06 10.40 18.37
N TRP A 447 -6.34 10.41 18.72
CA TRP A 447 -6.76 10.35 20.13
C TRP A 447 -6.56 8.96 20.74
N PHE A 448 -6.49 7.93 19.90
CA PHE A 448 -6.13 6.58 20.28
C PHE A 448 -4.70 6.21 19.89
N GLN A 449 -4.07 6.90 18.94
CA GLN A 449 -2.68 6.68 18.59
C GLN A 449 -1.97 7.97 18.24
N PHE A 450 -1.44 8.68 19.24
CA PHE A 450 -0.56 9.82 19.05
C PHE A 450 0.91 9.34 19.00
N PRO A 451 1.62 9.47 17.86
CA PRO A 451 3.01 9.06 17.75
C PRO A 451 3.93 9.68 18.81
N VAL A 452 4.40 8.81 19.71
CA VAL A 452 5.58 8.97 20.56
C VAL A 452 5.54 10.11 21.59
N PHE A 453 4.92 11.27 21.36
CA PHE A 453 5.10 12.46 22.20
C PHE A 453 4.00 12.76 23.22
N LEU A 454 2.86 12.08 23.15
CA LEU A 454 1.77 12.19 24.10
C LEU A 454 1.34 10.80 24.55
N ASP A 455 0.94 10.66 25.81
CA ASP A 455 0.32 9.44 26.33
C ASP A 455 -1.19 9.52 26.10
N ASP A 456 -1.65 8.95 24.97
CA ASP A 456 -3.04 9.05 24.51
C ASP A 456 -4.00 8.14 25.28
N VAL A 457 -5.28 8.11 24.89
CA VAL A 457 -6.32 7.34 25.61
C VAL A 457 -5.95 5.86 25.77
N ILE A 458 -5.35 5.24 24.77
CA ILE A 458 -4.97 3.81 24.82
C ILE A 458 -3.84 3.60 25.82
N ASP A 459 -2.86 4.51 25.86
CA ASP A 459 -1.78 4.46 26.84
C ASP A 459 -2.31 4.63 28.28
N GLN A 460 -3.27 5.55 28.48
CA GLN A 460 -3.92 5.77 29.79
C GLN A 460 -4.73 4.55 30.26
N LEU A 461 -5.36 3.81 29.34
CA LEU A 461 -6.11 2.59 29.65
C LEU A 461 -5.21 1.36 29.83
N GLY A 462 -4.01 1.40 29.28
CA GLY A 462 -3.07 0.28 29.22
C GLY A 462 -2.59 -0.23 30.58
N ALA A 463 -2.88 0.46 31.69
CA ALA A 463 -2.68 -0.04 33.04
C ALA A 463 -3.77 -1.04 33.49
N ALA A 464 -5.04 -0.76 33.14
CA ALA A 464 -6.19 -1.57 33.55
C ALA A 464 -6.57 -2.65 32.53
N TYR A 465 -6.20 -2.47 31.26
CA TYR A 465 -6.58 -3.35 30.16
C TYR A 465 -5.38 -3.80 29.32
N SER A 466 -5.55 -4.95 28.68
CA SER A 466 -4.67 -5.42 27.60
C SER A 466 -5.32 -5.11 26.27
N ILE A 467 -4.74 -4.20 25.49
CA ILE A 467 -5.41 -3.64 24.30
C ILE A 467 -4.69 -4.06 23.02
N TRP A 468 -5.38 -4.76 22.13
CA TRP A 468 -4.93 -5.03 20.77
C TRP A 468 -5.25 -3.84 19.87
N SER A 469 -4.24 -3.00 19.66
CA SER A 469 -4.35 -1.75 18.89
C SER A 469 -4.21 -1.98 17.38
N LEU A 470 -5.21 -1.54 16.64
CA LEU A 470 -5.23 -1.43 15.17
C LEU A 470 -5.45 0.03 14.75
N ASP A 471 -5.13 0.95 15.65
CA ASP A 471 -5.30 2.39 15.51
C ASP A 471 -4.37 2.95 14.44
N ALA A 472 -4.80 4.00 13.73
CA ALA A 472 -4.05 4.65 12.65
C ALA A 472 -4.33 6.16 12.65
N ALA A 473 -3.33 6.96 13.06
CA ALA A 473 -3.42 8.42 13.02
C ALA A 473 -3.50 8.90 11.56
N GLY A 474 -4.51 9.72 11.25
CA GLY A 474 -4.70 10.35 9.94
C GLY A 474 -5.58 9.60 8.94
N ASP A 475 -6.10 8.43 9.29
CA ASP A 475 -7.02 7.70 8.41
C ASP A 475 -8.49 8.13 8.63
N THR A 476 -9.34 7.98 7.62
CA THR A 476 -10.78 8.26 7.73
C THR A 476 -11.53 7.06 8.28
N LEU A 477 -12.65 7.32 8.96
CA LEU A 477 -13.50 6.26 9.52
C LEU A 477 -13.98 5.28 8.43
N ASP A 478 -14.30 5.78 7.23
CA ASP A 478 -14.67 4.99 6.05
C ASP A 478 -13.58 3.98 5.66
N ASN A 479 -12.31 4.41 5.67
CA ASN A 479 -11.21 3.56 5.25
C ASN A 479 -10.89 2.46 6.28
N MET A 480 -10.84 2.82 7.57
CA MET A 480 -10.52 1.86 8.65
C MET A 480 -11.61 0.81 8.87
N ILE A 481 -12.88 1.23 8.80
CA ILE A 481 -14.02 0.39 9.19
C ILE A 481 -14.68 -0.26 7.98
N LEU A 482 -15.00 0.49 6.92
CA LEU A 482 -15.79 -0.03 5.81
C LEU A 482 -14.93 -0.73 4.75
N ARG A 483 -13.73 -0.21 4.47
CA ARG A 483 -12.87 -0.75 3.40
C ARG A 483 -11.92 -1.83 3.90
N GLN A 484 -11.23 -1.58 5.01
CA GLN A 484 -10.21 -2.51 5.52
C GLN A 484 -10.77 -3.52 6.54
N LYS A 485 -11.95 -3.26 7.13
CA LYS A 485 -12.58 -4.08 8.16
C LYS A 485 -11.63 -4.51 9.30
N ARG A 486 -10.67 -3.66 9.68
CA ARG A 486 -9.63 -4.00 10.68
C ARG A 486 -10.23 -4.41 12.02
N HIS A 487 -11.28 -3.71 12.45
CA HIS A 487 -12.01 -4.00 13.69
C HIS A 487 -12.57 -5.44 13.72
N ILE A 488 -13.14 -5.94 12.62
CA ILE A 488 -13.64 -7.31 12.53
C ILE A 488 -12.48 -8.31 12.58
N ALA A 489 -11.41 -8.09 11.82
CA ALA A 489 -10.25 -8.98 11.84
C ALA A 489 -9.61 -9.06 13.24
N GLY A 490 -9.54 -7.93 13.96
CA GLY A 490 -9.08 -7.87 15.35
C GLY A 490 -9.99 -8.63 16.31
N LEU A 491 -11.30 -8.45 16.21
CA LEU A 491 -12.28 -9.17 17.03
C LEU A 491 -12.32 -10.66 16.70
N GLU A 492 -12.20 -11.07 15.44
CA GLU A 492 -12.14 -12.48 15.05
C GLU A 492 -10.87 -13.15 15.60
N ARG A 493 -9.72 -12.46 15.56
CA ARG A 493 -8.47 -12.95 16.15
C ARG A 493 -8.58 -13.20 17.65
N TRP A 494 -9.33 -12.36 18.36
CA TRP A 494 -9.45 -12.41 19.82
C TRP A 494 -10.85 -12.79 20.30
N LYS A 495 -11.63 -13.51 19.48
CA LYS A 495 -13.08 -13.72 19.66
C LYS A 495 -13.50 -14.19 21.06
N ASP A 496 -12.72 -15.04 21.70
CA ASP A 496 -13.05 -15.61 23.02
C ASP A 496 -12.49 -14.79 24.20
N ARG A 497 -11.52 -13.91 23.93
CA ARG A 497 -10.85 -13.08 24.95
C ARG A 497 -11.32 -11.63 24.96
N ALA A 498 -11.68 -11.09 23.80
CA ALA A 498 -12.12 -9.72 23.65
C ALA A 498 -13.38 -9.45 24.49
N ARG A 499 -13.37 -8.34 25.22
CA ARG A 499 -14.47 -7.91 26.10
C ARG A 499 -15.14 -6.62 25.64
N ALA A 500 -14.47 -5.80 24.83
CA ALA A 500 -15.08 -4.68 24.14
C ALA A 500 -14.28 -4.27 22.91
N LEU A 501 -14.94 -3.55 22.00
CA LEU A 501 -14.32 -2.83 20.90
C LEU A 501 -14.28 -1.34 21.24
N LEU A 502 -13.11 -0.70 21.15
CA LEU A 502 -12.95 0.75 21.25
C LEU A 502 -12.91 1.35 19.85
N VAL A 503 -13.68 2.41 19.62
CA VAL A 503 -13.72 3.14 18.34
C VAL A 503 -13.50 4.64 18.57
N SER A 504 -12.41 5.19 18.02
CA SER A 504 -12.19 6.63 17.88
C SER A 504 -12.17 7.00 16.41
N GLY A 505 -13.09 7.82 15.95
CA GLY A 505 -12.98 8.34 14.60
C GLY A 505 -14.18 9.19 14.24
N SER A 506 -13.90 10.35 13.66
CA SER A 506 -14.83 11.37 13.12
C SER A 506 -14.09 12.69 12.91
N GLY A 507 -12.89 12.86 13.49
CA GLY A 507 -12.09 14.07 13.46
C GLY A 507 -11.61 14.37 12.04
N ASN A 508 -10.92 13.43 11.42
CA ASN A 508 -10.42 13.57 10.04
C ASN A 508 -11.52 13.86 9.02
N ASP A 509 -12.71 13.31 9.22
CA ASP A 509 -13.86 13.50 8.34
C ASP A 509 -14.46 14.92 8.39
N ILE A 510 -14.17 15.70 9.46
CA ILE A 510 -14.75 17.03 9.72
C ILE A 510 -13.70 18.15 9.79
N VAL A 511 -12.54 17.90 10.40
CA VAL A 511 -11.45 18.87 10.63
C VAL A 511 -10.12 18.42 9.99
N GLY A 512 -10.12 17.31 9.24
CA GLY A 512 -8.97 16.83 8.46
C GLY A 512 -8.74 17.59 7.15
N GLU A 513 -7.97 16.96 6.26
CA GLU A 513 -7.68 17.44 4.90
C GLU A 513 -8.15 16.40 3.86
N ASP A 514 -8.80 16.85 2.80
CA ASP A 514 -9.14 15.99 1.67
C ASP A 514 -7.86 15.68 0.83
N PRO A 515 -7.89 14.71 -0.11
CA PRO A 515 -6.71 14.33 -0.92
C PRO A 515 -6.08 15.46 -1.76
N ASP A 516 -6.78 16.58 -1.91
CA ASP A 516 -6.28 17.81 -2.54
C ASP A 516 -5.43 18.69 -1.60
N GLY A 517 -5.22 18.27 -0.34
CA GLY A 517 -4.47 19.01 0.68
C GLY A 517 -5.24 20.21 1.25
N ILE A 518 -6.54 20.29 1.00
CA ILE A 518 -7.38 21.40 1.47
C ILE A 518 -8.15 20.97 2.74
N SER A 519 -8.07 21.80 3.77
CA SER A 519 -8.81 21.60 5.02
C SER A 519 -10.33 21.46 4.78
N VAL A 520 -10.92 20.41 5.34
CA VAL A 520 -12.35 20.11 5.26
C VAL A 520 -13.18 21.26 5.82
N LEU A 521 -12.68 21.97 6.85
CA LEU A 521 -13.36 23.14 7.42
C LEU A 521 -13.71 24.20 6.37
N THR A 522 -12.84 24.40 5.38
CA THR A 522 -13.07 25.38 4.30
C THR A 522 -14.20 24.98 3.35
N LYS A 523 -14.61 23.70 3.38
CA LYS A 523 -15.65 23.13 2.52
C LYS A 523 -16.99 22.99 3.25
N ILE A 524 -16.95 22.72 4.56
CA ILE A 524 -18.17 22.54 5.37
C ILE A 524 -18.69 23.85 5.98
N LEU A 525 -17.84 24.88 6.10
CA LEU A 525 -18.23 26.18 6.64
C LEU A 525 -18.48 27.22 5.53
N LYS A 526 -19.40 28.15 5.79
CA LYS A 526 -19.58 29.35 4.95
C LYS A 526 -18.46 30.37 5.19
N PRO A 527 -18.09 31.18 4.18
CA PRO A 527 -17.26 32.37 4.39
C PRO A 527 -17.89 33.36 5.36
N PHE A 528 -17.06 34.21 5.96
CA PHE A 528 -17.47 35.25 6.89
C PHE A 528 -18.58 36.14 6.33
N SER A 529 -19.61 36.37 7.14
CA SER A 529 -20.71 37.28 6.82
C SER A 529 -21.09 38.09 8.07
N PRO A 530 -21.12 39.43 8.00
CA PRO A 530 -21.40 40.27 9.16
C PRO A 530 -22.76 39.96 9.81
N GLY A 531 -22.79 39.90 11.14
CA GLY A 531 -24.02 39.73 11.93
C GLY A 531 -24.67 38.35 11.85
N LYS A 532 -23.95 37.33 11.38
CA LYS A 532 -24.42 35.94 11.37
C LYS A 532 -24.04 35.20 12.65
N GLU A 533 -25.01 34.48 13.20
CA GLU A 533 -24.84 33.58 14.34
C GLU A 533 -23.98 32.34 13.97
N PRO A 534 -23.28 31.71 14.94
CA PRO A 534 -22.42 30.55 14.69
C PRO A 534 -23.08 29.40 13.90
N ALA A 535 -24.36 29.09 14.18
CA ALA A 535 -25.10 28.03 13.51
C ALA A 535 -25.22 28.24 11.99
N TRP A 536 -25.35 29.49 11.54
CA TRP A 536 -25.51 29.82 10.13
C TRP A 536 -24.33 29.35 9.29
N TYR A 537 -23.12 29.36 9.87
CA TYR A 537 -21.88 28.94 9.22
C TYR A 537 -21.83 27.44 8.94
N LEU A 538 -22.52 26.62 9.75
CA LEU A 538 -22.60 25.16 9.62
C LEU A 538 -23.77 24.69 8.77
N ASP A 539 -24.72 25.57 8.45
CA ASP A 539 -25.90 25.24 7.66
C ASP A 539 -25.55 25.15 6.17
N THR A 540 -24.70 24.17 5.84
CA THR A 540 -24.27 23.82 4.49
C THR A 540 -24.71 22.41 4.14
N GLY A 541 -25.01 22.17 2.86
CA GLY A 541 -25.34 20.83 2.38
C GLY A 541 -24.17 19.84 2.57
N GLU A 542 -22.94 20.34 2.47
CA GLU A 542 -21.74 19.51 2.63
C GLU A 542 -21.53 19.05 4.08
N PHE A 543 -21.73 19.92 5.08
CA PHE A 543 -21.70 19.52 6.49
C PHE A 543 -22.76 18.46 6.79
N ALA A 544 -24.01 18.68 6.36
CA ALA A 544 -25.10 17.73 6.55
C ALA A 544 -24.82 16.38 5.86
N ARG A 545 -24.25 16.40 4.65
CA ARG A 545 -23.86 15.20 3.90
C ARG A 545 -22.77 14.41 4.62
N ARG A 546 -21.72 15.08 5.13
CA ARG A 546 -20.62 14.43 5.87
C ARG A 546 -21.09 13.85 7.20
N LEU A 547 -21.88 14.60 7.97
CA LEU A 547 -22.45 14.12 9.23
C LEU A 547 -23.38 12.92 9.00
N GLY A 548 -24.18 12.94 7.93
CA GLY A 548 -25.02 11.80 7.54
C GLY A 548 -24.21 10.57 7.11
N ALA A 549 -23.10 10.77 6.40
CA ALA A 549 -22.19 9.68 6.05
C ALA A 549 -21.53 9.06 7.29
N LEU A 550 -21.05 9.87 8.24
CA LEU A 550 -20.51 9.40 9.52
C LEU A 550 -21.56 8.62 10.31
N ARG A 551 -22.78 9.12 10.41
CA ARG A 551 -23.89 8.42 11.07
C ARG A 551 -24.10 7.04 10.46
N ALA A 552 -24.12 6.94 9.14
CA ALA A 552 -24.29 5.65 8.45
C ALA A 552 -23.11 4.69 8.69
N CYS A 553 -21.87 5.20 8.82
CA CYS A 553 -20.71 4.36 9.13
C CYS A 553 -20.81 3.76 10.53
N PHE A 554 -21.14 4.58 11.54
CA PHE A 554 -21.30 4.10 12.92
C PHE A 554 -22.49 3.16 13.06
N ASP A 555 -23.63 3.48 12.44
CA ASP A 555 -24.81 2.63 12.42
C ASP A 555 -24.49 1.23 11.86
N GLY A 556 -23.77 1.19 10.72
CA GLY A 556 -23.29 -0.06 10.11
C GLY A 556 -22.30 -0.81 10.99
N LEU A 557 -21.33 -0.12 11.61
CA LEU A 557 -20.36 -0.74 12.52
C LEU A 557 -21.06 -1.39 13.72
N PHE A 558 -21.96 -0.66 14.38
CA PHE A 558 -22.64 -1.17 15.57
C PHE A 558 -23.51 -2.38 15.25
N ALA A 559 -24.22 -2.34 14.11
CA ALA A 559 -25.02 -3.45 13.62
C ALA A 559 -24.17 -4.68 13.26
N GLU A 560 -23.06 -4.49 12.53
CA GLU A 560 -22.16 -5.58 12.13
C GLU A 560 -21.53 -6.27 13.35
N VAL A 561 -21.08 -5.48 14.34
CA VAL A 561 -20.52 -6.05 15.58
C VAL A 561 -21.59 -6.76 16.40
N ALA A 562 -22.78 -6.19 16.55
CA ALA A 562 -23.89 -6.84 17.25
C ALA A 562 -24.26 -8.20 16.61
N GLN A 563 -24.22 -8.27 15.28
CA GLN A 563 -24.53 -9.47 14.53
C GLN A 563 -23.45 -10.54 14.66
N LYS A 564 -22.16 -10.17 14.52
CA LYS A 564 -21.03 -11.12 14.51
C LYS A 564 -20.54 -11.51 15.91
N PHE A 565 -20.66 -10.61 16.87
CA PHE A 565 -20.21 -10.76 18.25
C PHE A 565 -21.33 -10.36 19.22
N PRO A 566 -22.41 -11.16 19.33
CA PRO A 566 -23.54 -10.84 20.19
C PRO A 566 -23.12 -10.58 21.64
N GLY A 567 -23.59 -9.49 22.21
CA GLY A 567 -23.27 -9.09 23.59
C GLY A 567 -21.95 -8.35 23.77
N LEU A 568 -21.12 -8.20 22.72
CA LEU A 568 -19.87 -7.45 22.81
C LEU A 568 -20.14 -5.93 22.74
N PRO A 569 -19.81 -5.16 23.78
CA PRO A 569 -20.00 -3.72 23.77
C PRO A 569 -18.99 -3.02 22.84
N VAL A 570 -19.49 -2.03 22.11
CA VAL A 570 -18.69 -1.10 21.32
C VAL A 570 -18.68 0.26 22.03
N ILE A 571 -17.51 0.72 22.42
CA ILE A 571 -17.31 2.00 23.09
C ILE A 571 -16.80 3.02 22.08
N CYS A 572 -17.56 4.08 21.85
CA CYS A 572 -17.14 5.20 21.01
C CYS A 572 -17.23 6.53 21.77
N HIS A 573 -16.67 7.58 21.20
CA HIS A 573 -16.71 8.92 21.77
C HIS A 573 -16.84 9.99 20.67
N GLY A 574 -17.37 11.16 21.05
CA GLY A 574 -17.12 12.40 20.32
C GLY A 574 -15.90 13.13 20.88
N TYR A 575 -15.57 14.29 20.33
CA TYR A 575 -14.43 15.10 20.81
C TYR A 575 -14.86 16.12 21.86
N ASP A 576 -13.88 16.64 22.60
CA ASP A 576 -14.05 17.79 23.47
C ASP A 576 -13.94 19.10 22.66
N HIS A 577 -14.44 20.21 23.23
CA HIS A 577 -14.47 21.56 22.68
C HIS A 577 -13.06 22.12 22.44
N ALA A 578 -12.49 21.70 21.31
CA ALA A 578 -11.22 22.17 20.77
C ALA A 578 -11.16 23.71 20.73
N ILE A 579 -9.98 24.26 21.03
CA ILE A 579 -9.78 25.70 21.19
C ILE A 579 -8.98 26.23 19.99
N PRO A 580 -9.58 26.99 19.07
CA PRO A 580 -8.83 27.67 18.01
C PRO A 580 -7.81 28.64 18.59
N ALA A 581 -6.66 28.74 17.95
CA ALA A 581 -5.58 29.63 18.36
C ALA A 581 -6.02 31.09 18.37
N ARG A 582 -5.53 31.84 19.36
CA ARG A 582 -5.77 33.27 19.50
C ARG A 582 -4.47 34.03 19.72
N ALA A 583 -4.52 35.35 19.63
CA ALA A 583 -3.37 36.18 19.98
C ALA A 583 -2.98 35.94 21.45
N GLY A 584 -1.69 35.69 21.71
CA GLY A 584 -1.18 35.40 23.05
C GLY A 584 -1.48 33.98 23.56
N ASP A 585 -1.81 33.05 22.67
CA ASP A 585 -2.04 31.66 23.04
C ASP A 585 -0.79 31.02 23.69
N PRO A 586 -0.92 30.43 24.89
CA PRO A 586 0.23 29.91 25.64
C PRO A 586 0.67 28.50 25.19
N ARG A 587 -0.10 27.85 24.31
CA ARG A 587 0.29 26.53 23.76
C ARG A 587 1.47 26.74 22.82
N HIS A 588 2.36 25.76 22.73
CA HIS A 588 3.53 25.80 21.83
C HIS A 588 3.75 24.41 21.23
N PRO A 589 2.89 23.99 20.29
CA PRO A 589 2.95 22.63 19.76
C PRO A 589 4.25 22.41 18.99
N LEU A 590 4.89 21.28 19.27
CA LEU A 590 6.17 20.95 18.64
C LEU A 590 6.00 20.41 17.21
N TRP A 591 4.80 19.94 16.86
CA TRP A 591 4.46 19.22 15.62
C TRP A 591 3.61 20.04 14.64
N ALA A 592 3.24 21.27 14.97
CA ALA A 592 2.38 22.10 14.13
C ALA A 592 2.67 23.59 14.37
N ARG A 593 2.23 24.46 13.45
CA ARG A 593 2.08 25.90 13.78
C ARG A 593 0.93 26.07 14.75
N GLN A 594 1.00 27.15 15.54
CA GLN A 594 0.00 27.49 16.56
C GLN A 594 -1.44 27.44 16.03
N ASP A 595 -1.65 27.91 14.81
CA ASP A 595 -2.92 28.17 14.16
C ASP A 595 -3.20 27.24 12.98
N GLN A 596 -2.48 26.12 12.86
CA GLN A 596 -2.45 25.34 11.63
C GLN A 596 -3.79 24.67 11.27
N TRP A 597 -4.58 24.26 12.27
CA TRP A 597 -5.66 23.29 12.08
C TRP A 597 -7.05 23.93 12.07
N LEU A 598 -7.30 24.88 12.97
CA LEU A 598 -8.61 25.52 13.12
C LEU A 598 -8.54 27.00 12.72
N THR A 599 -7.67 27.78 13.38
CA THR A 599 -7.64 29.23 13.17
C THR A 599 -7.21 29.62 11.76
N GLY A 600 -6.16 29.01 11.21
CA GLY A 600 -5.65 29.31 9.86
C GLY A 600 -6.72 29.10 8.78
N PRO A 601 -7.32 27.90 8.67
CA PRO A 601 -8.41 27.65 7.71
C PRO A 601 -9.59 28.62 7.87
N MET A 602 -10.02 28.93 9.09
CA MET A 602 -11.17 29.82 9.32
C MET A 602 -10.84 31.30 9.09
N SER A 603 -9.65 31.75 9.49
CA SER A 603 -9.23 33.15 9.37
C SER A 603 -8.77 33.48 7.95
N ASP A 604 -7.85 32.70 7.40
CA ASP A 604 -7.11 33.06 6.19
C ASP A 604 -7.89 32.75 4.92
N ARG A 605 -8.68 31.66 4.94
CA ARG A 605 -9.46 31.21 3.77
C ARG A 605 -10.91 31.66 3.83
N LEU A 606 -11.54 31.60 5.01
CA LEU A 606 -12.96 31.96 5.17
C LEU A 606 -13.18 33.39 5.69
N GLY A 607 -12.14 34.09 6.16
CA GLY A 607 -12.26 35.45 6.66
C GLY A 607 -12.87 35.59 8.06
N ILE A 608 -13.05 34.47 8.80
CA ILE A 608 -13.65 34.45 10.14
C ILE A 608 -12.59 34.80 11.18
N ARG A 609 -12.29 36.09 11.29
CA ARG A 609 -11.17 36.61 12.10
C ARG A 609 -11.48 36.84 13.58
N ASP A 610 -12.74 36.90 13.95
CA ASP A 610 -13.16 37.02 15.36
C ASP A 610 -12.89 35.70 16.12
N PRO A 611 -12.02 35.70 17.16
CA PRO A 611 -11.68 34.50 17.92
C PRO A 611 -12.88 33.89 18.66
N ASP A 612 -13.81 34.70 19.17
CA ASP A 612 -14.96 34.20 19.93
C ASP A 612 -15.95 33.54 18.98
N LEU A 613 -16.15 34.12 17.80
CA LEU A 613 -16.93 33.51 16.73
C LEU A 613 -16.33 32.18 16.26
N ARG A 614 -15.00 32.11 16.04
CA ARG A 614 -14.34 30.84 15.68
C ARG A 614 -14.57 29.76 16.73
N GLN A 615 -14.37 30.10 18.00
CA GLN A 615 -14.57 29.17 19.10
C GLN A 615 -16.02 28.69 19.19
N ALA A 616 -17.00 29.59 19.00
CA ALA A 616 -18.41 29.24 19.02
C ALA A 616 -18.81 28.30 17.87
N ILE A 617 -18.27 28.53 16.66
CA ILE A 617 -18.50 27.63 15.50
C ILE A 617 -17.92 26.24 15.76
N VAL A 618 -16.67 26.16 16.23
CA VAL A 618 -16.02 24.87 16.51
C VAL A 618 -16.74 24.11 17.61
N ARG A 619 -17.15 24.80 18.69
CA ARG A 619 -17.96 24.21 19.75
C ARG A 619 -19.25 23.59 19.20
N LEU A 620 -20.00 24.34 18.40
CA LEU A 620 -21.26 23.87 17.83
C LEU A 620 -21.08 22.70 16.86
N LEU A 621 -19.99 22.71 16.07
CA LEU A 621 -19.62 21.61 15.19
C LEU A 621 -19.40 20.32 15.99
N ILE A 622 -18.65 20.41 17.09
CA ILE A 622 -18.37 19.29 18.00
C ILE A 622 -19.63 18.82 18.72
N ASP A 623 -20.50 19.74 19.13
CA ASP A 623 -21.78 19.41 19.77
C ASP A 623 -22.69 18.63 18.81
N ARG A 624 -22.85 19.07 17.55
CA ARG A 624 -23.65 18.35 16.54
C ARG A 624 -23.08 16.96 16.23
N LEU A 625 -21.76 16.80 16.25
CA LEU A 625 -21.12 15.49 16.09
C LEU A 625 -21.42 14.57 17.28
N ASN A 626 -21.25 15.06 18.51
CA ASN A 626 -21.54 14.30 19.72
C ASN A 626 -23.01 13.92 19.80
N GLU A 627 -23.93 14.82 19.50
CA GLU A 627 -25.38 14.56 19.49
C GLU A 627 -25.74 13.43 18.51
N MET A 628 -25.12 13.41 17.33
CA MET A 628 -25.30 12.33 16.36
C MET A 628 -24.86 10.97 16.93
N LEU A 629 -23.68 10.90 17.55
CA LEU A 629 -23.14 9.67 18.14
C LEU A 629 -23.96 9.20 19.35
N ILE A 630 -24.32 10.13 20.25
CA ILE A 630 -25.19 9.88 21.41
C ILE A 630 -26.52 9.27 20.94
N GLY A 631 -27.11 9.78 19.86
CA GLY A 631 -28.35 9.26 19.28
C GLY A 631 -28.24 7.81 18.77
N LEU A 632 -27.04 7.30 18.50
CA LEU A 632 -26.81 5.91 18.11
C LEU A 632 -26.54 4.99 19.31
N CYS A 633 -26.06 5.52 20.44
CA CYS A 633 -25.56 4.73 21.57
C CYS A 633 -26.66 4.35 22.57
N GLY A 634 -27.27 3.18 22.38
CA GLY A 634 -28.32 2.64 23.25
C GLY A 634 -27.85 2.13 24.60
N GLY A 635 -26.58 1.74 24.74
CA GLY A 635 -26.03 1.12 25.95
C GLY A 635 -26.10 2.01 27.20
N ASN A 636 -25.86 3.31 27.03
CA ASN A 636 -25.92 4.29 28.14
C ASN A 636 -26.63 5.61 27.81
N ARG A 637 -27.11 5.82 26.57
CA ARG A 637 -27.76 7.08 26.16
C ARG A 637 -29.16 6.93 25.57
N GLY A 638 -29.71 5.71 25.55
CA GLY A 638 -31.03 5.46 24.98
C GLY A 638 -31.11 5.68 23.46
N GLY A 639 -29.96 5.66 22.77
CA GLY A 639 -29.88 5.65 21.30
C GLY A 639 -30.27 4.31 20.67
N THR A 640 -30.08 4.20 19.36
CA THR A 640 -30.59 3.08 18.55
C THR A 640 -29.96 1.72 18.86
N HIS A 641 -28.66 1.65 19.14
CA HIS A 641 -27.91 0.40 19.23
C HIS A 641 -27.57 0.03 20.67
N ALA A 642 -28.21 -1.02 21.20
CA ALA A 642 -28.03 -1.44 22.60
C ALA A 642 -26.58 -1.85 22.96
N ASN A 643 -25.81 -2.34 21.98
CA ASN A 643 -24.41 -2.68 22.16
C ASN A 643 -23.46 -1.49 22.03
N ALA A 644 -23.94 -0.29 21.66
CA ALA A 644 -23.11 0.89 21.48
C ALA A 644 -23.16 1.82 22.69
N TRP A 645 -21.99 2.21 23.19
CA TRP A 645 -21.80 3.00 24.40
C TRP A 645 -21.02 4.28 24.09
N HIS A 646 -21.52 5.42 24.58
CA HIS A 646 -20.91 6.72 24.33
C HIS A 646 -20.13 7.24 25.54
N VAL A 647 -18.86 7.58 25.33
CA VAL A 647 -18.06 8.38 26.26
C VAL A 647 -18.19 9.86 25.87
N ASP A 648 -18.95 10.63 26.67
CA ASP A 648 -19.07 12.08 26.45
C ASP A 648 -17.93 12.79 27.16
N VAL A 649 -16.97 13.28 26.38
CA VAL A 649 -15.75 13.92 26.87
C VAL A 649 -15.84 15.45 26.86
N ARG A 650 -16.97 16.02 26.45
CA ARG A 650 -17.13 17.48 26.36
C ARG A 650 -16.98 18.16 27.73
N GLY A 651 -16.17 19.19 27.79
CA GLY A 651 -15.80 19.94 28.99
C GLY A 651 -14.71 19.30 29.86
N THR A 652 -14.07 18.20 29.43
CA THR A 652 -13.15 17.41 30.27
C THR A 652 -11.71 17.88 30.19
N VAL A 653 -11.21 18.12 28.98
CA VAL A 653 -9.85 18.58 28.68
C VAL A 653 -9.63 19.99 29.21
N SER A 654 -10.66 20.84 29.09
CA SER A 654 -10.64 22.22 29.59
C SER A 654 -9.46 23.02 29.03
N GLY A 655 -8.58 23.59 29.85
CA GLY A 655 -7.38 24.33 29.41
C GLY A 655 -6.18 23.47 29.00
N ARG A 656 -6.27 22.14 29.08
CA ARG A 656 -5.13 21.22 28.98
C ARG A 656 -4.89 20.71 27.56
N TRP A 657 -4.79 21.63 26.61
CA TRP A 657 -4.56 21.32 25.19
C TRP A 657 -3.09 21.50 24.81
N ALA A 658 -2.52 20.52 24.10
CA ALA A 658 -1.17 20.57 23.57
C ALA A 658 -1.10 21.38 22.27
N ASP A 659 -2.12 21.28 21.43
CA ASP A 659 -2.32 22.09 20.22
C ASP A 659 -3.80 22.49 20.05
N GLU A 660 -4.25 22.86 18.86
CA GLU A 660 -5.67 23.20 18.60
C GLU A 660 -6.64 22.02 18.76
N LEU A 661 -6.18 20.76 18.69
CA LEU A 661 -6.98 19.54 18.52
C LEU A 661 -6.68 18.42 19.52
N HIS A 662 -5.51 18.41 20.14
CA HIS A 662 -4.99 17.32 20.95
C HIS A 662 -4.82 17.76 22.41
N PRO A 663 -5.37 17.00 23.38
CA PRO A 663 -5.06 17.16 24.79
C PRO A 663 -3.57 16.99 25.10
N THR A 664 -3.13 17.55 26.23
CA THR A 664 -1.87 17.16 26.89
C THR A 664 -2.03 15.79 27.57
N ASP A 665 -0.94 15.19 28.05
CA ASP A 665 -1.00 13.95 28.85
C ASP A 665 -1.98 14.05 30.03
N GLU A 666 -2.03 15.19 30.73
CA GLU A 666 -2.98 15.42 31.82
C GLU A 666 -4.44 15.47 31.31
N GLY A 667 -4.65 16.05 30.13
CA GLY A 667 -5.94 16.08 29.46
C GLY A 667 -6.39 14.68 29.02
N PHE A 668 -5.50 13.90 28.39
CA PHE A 668 -5.77 12.51 28.02
C PHE A 668 -6.00 11.62 29.23
N ALA A 669 -5.27 11.81 30.33
CA ALA A 669 -5.52 11.10 31.58
C ALA A 669 -6.94 11.38 32.12
N ALA A 670 -7.44 12.61 31.97
CA ALA A 670 -8.82 12.94 32.34
C ALA A 670 -9.85 12.25 31.44
N VAL A 671 -9.60 12.20 30.13
CA VAL A 671 -10.44 11.47 29.17
C VAL A 671 -10.41 9.96 29.43
N GLY A 672 -9.23 9.39 29.67
CA GLY A 672 -9.03 7.97 29.97
C GLY A 672 -9.81 7.50 31.20
N ARG A 673 -9.98 8.35 32.23
CA ARG A 673 -10.85 8.04 33.37
C ARG A 673 -12.32 7.89 32.99
N LEU A 674 -12.82 8.71 32.06
CA LEU A 674 -14.19 8.59 31.55
C LEU A 674 -14.37 7.31 30.73
N PHE A 675 -13.39 7.00 29.87
CA PHE A 675 -13.36 5.72 29.15
C PHE A 675 -13.39 4.52 30.10
N GLY A 676 -12.54 4.53 31.14
CA GLY A 676 -12.49 3.47 32.14
C GLY A 676 -13.82 3.27 32.87
N ALA A 677 -14.52 4.36 33.22
CA ALA A 677 -15.83 4.28 33.86
C ALA A 677 -16.89 3.63 32.95
N VAL A 678 -16.97 4.08 31.69
CA VAL A 678 -17.93 3.53 30.71
C VAL A 678 -17.58 2.08 30.36
N LEU A 679 -16.30 1.75 30.22
CA LEU A 679 -15.85 0.37 29.98
C LEU A 679 -16.24 -0.57 31.12
N HIS A 680 -16.06 -0.13 32.37
CA HIS A 680 -16.42 -0.92 33.53
C HIS A 680 -17.93 -1.20 33.59
N GLU A 681 -18.75 -0.18 33.30
CA GLU A 681 -20.21 -0.32 33.21
C GLU A 681 -20.62 -1.26 32.07
N ALA A 682 -20.07 -1.06 30.88
CA ALA A 682 -20.42 -1.82 29.68
C ALA A 682 -20.05 -3.31 29.79
N ILE A 683 -18.87 -3.61 30.33
CA ILE A 683 -18.42 -5.01 30.54
C ILE A 683 -19.22 -5.66 31.67
N GLY A 684 -19.46 -4.94 32.78
CA GLY A 684 -20.25 -5.45 33.91
C GLY A 684 -21.72 -5.72 33.57
N ALA A 685 -22.32 -4.91 32.70
CA ALA A 685 -23.67 -5.15 32.18
C ALA A 685 -23.78 -6.43 31.35
N GLY A 686 -22.70 -6.86 30.69
CA GLY A 686 -22.63 -8.11 29.92
C GLY A 686 -22.49 -9.37 30.77
N GLU A 687 -21.88 -9.28 31.96
CA GLU A 687 -21.65 -10.42 32.87
C GLU A 687 -22.86 -10.74 33.78
N GLY A 688 -23.79 -9.79 33.96
CA GLY A 688 -25.04 -9.99 34.72
C GLY A 688 -26.19 -10.64 33.95
N ALA A 689 -26.03 -10.86 32.64
CA ALA A 689 -27.06 -11.42 31.77
C ALA A 689 -26.88 -12.94 31.59
N GLY A 690 -27.10 -13.70 32.67
CA GLY A 690 -27.49 -15.11 32.53
C GLY A 690 -28.86 -15.24 31.85
N PRO A 691 -29.22 -16.41 31.27
CA PRO A 691 -30.26 -16.54 30.24
C PRO A 691 -31.73 -16.35 30.66
N GLU A 692 -32.04 -15.63 31.74
CA GLU A 692 -33.38 -15.64 32.35
C GLU A 692 -34.13 -14.30 32.44
N ALA A 693 -33.62 -13.20 31.85
CA ALA A 693 -34.31 -11.90 31.98
C ALA A 693 -34.39 -11.06 30.70
N VAL A 694 -34.87 -11.64 29.60
CA VAL A 694 -35.54 -10.88 28.53
C VAL A 694 -36.80 -11.64 28.10
N SER A 695 -37.80 -11.65 28.98
CA SER A 695 -39.16 -12.03 28.64
C SER A 695 -40.04 -10.77 28.70
N ALA A 696 -40.93 -10.68 27.70
CA ALA A 696 -42.03 -9.74 27.53
C ALA A 696 -41.72 -8.37 26.90
N ALA A 697 -41.40 -8.41 25.60
CA ALA A 697 -42.15 -7.62 24.61
C ALA A 697 -42.11 -8.28 23.21
N ALA A 698 -43.09 -9.16 23.01
CA ALA A 698 -43.65 -9.67 21.73
C ALA A 698 -42.77 -10.50 20.76
N PRO A 699 -42.91 -11.83 20.81
CA PRO A 699 -42.78 -12.72 19.66
C PRO A 699 -44.11 -13.43 19.39
N ALA A 700 -44.94 -12.90 18.49
CA ALA A 700 -46.10 -13.61 17.95
C ALA A 700 -46.20 -13.53 16.41
N ALA A 701 -45.33 -12.76 15.77
CA ALA A 701 -45.31 -12.61 14.31
C ALA A 701 -44.24 -13.48 13.62
N LEU A 702 -43.27 -14.05 14.35
CA LEU A 702 -42.18 -14.84 13.77
C LEU A 702 -42.44 -16.36 13.78
N GLU A 703 -43.12 -16.91 14.79
CA GLU A 703 -43.35 -18.36 14.87
C GLU A 703 -44.31 -18.92 13.79
N ALA A 704 -45.18 -18.08 13.25
CA ALA A 704 -46.01 -18.44 12.09
C ALA A 704 -45.17 -18.56 10.80
N VAL A 705 -44.10 -17.79 10.68
CA VAL A 705 -43.24 -17.74 9.48
C VAL A 705 -42.25 -18.90 9.43
N PHE A 706 -41.78 -19.38 10.59
CA PHE A 706 -40.80 -20.48 10.64
C PHE A 706 -41.43 -21.87 10.56
N ARG A 707 -42.70 -22.03 10.95
CA ARG A 707 -43.40 -23.32 10.83
C ARG A 707 -43.85 -23.60 9.38
N GLU A 708 -44.11 -22.57 8.59
CA GLU A 708 -44.50 -22.70 7.17
C GLU A 708 -43.29 -22.93 6.24
N ARG A 709 -42.07 -22.57 6.68
CA ARG A 709 -40.82 -22.78 5.93
C ARG A 709 -40.15 -24.15 6.18
N ALA A 710 -40.44 -24.81 7.30
CA ALA A 710 -39.83 -26.11 7.63
C ALA A 710 -40.52 -27.32 6.98
N GLU A 711 -41.73 -27.13 6.41
CA GLU A 711 -42.47 -28.20 5.72
C GLU A 711 -42.40 -28.10 4.18
N THR A 712 -41.70 -27.10 3.62
CA THR A 712 -41.55 -26.91 2.16
C THR A 712 -40.11 -27.09 1.63
N GLU A 713 -39.20 -27.64 2.44
CA GLU A 713 -37.86 -28.05 1.98
C GLU A 713 -37.74 -29.55 1.64
N SER A 714 -38.85 -30.30 1.61
CA SER A 714 -38.81 -31.76 1.44
C SER A 714 -39.13 -32.29 0.04
N GLU A 715 -39.74 -31.53 -0.88
CA GLU A 715 -40.11 -32.07 -2.20
C GLU A 715 -40.09 -31.01 -3.29
N ALA A 716 -38.90 -30.65 -3.77
CA ALA A 716 -38.73 -30.06 -5.10
C ALA A 716 -37.67 -30.88 -5.85
N PRO A 717 -38.00 -31.46 -7.02
CA PRO A 717 -37.10 -32.35 -7.72
C PRO A 717 -35.88 -31.59 -8.22
N ASP A 718 -34.75 -32.28 -8.15
CA ASP A 718 -33.44 -31.86 -8.62
C ASP A 718 -33.47 -31.40 -10.08
N LEU A 719 -33.65 -30.10 -10.28
CA LEU A 719 -33.55 -29.43 -11.58
C LEU A 719 -32.13 -28.86 -11.81
N MET A 720 -31.24 -28.98 -10.82
CA MET A 720 -29.89 -28.42 -10.87
C MET A 720 -28.86 -29.45 -11.35
N GLU A 721 -29.01 -30.73 -10.99
CA GLU A 721 -28.06 -31.79 -11.40
C GLU A 721 -28.07 -32.14 -12.89
N LEU A 722 -29.16 -31.89 -13.62
CA LEU A 722 -29.30 -32.40 -14.99
C LEU A 722 -28.79 -31.48 -16.11
N ALA A 723 -28.33 -30.25 -15.82
CA ALA A 723 -27.81 -29.32 -16.83
C ALA A 723 -26.42 -28.71 -16.52
N GLU A 724 -25.91 -28.83 -15.29
CA GLU A 724 -24.64 -28.21 -14.86
C GLU A 724 -23.42 -29.14 -14.92
N ALA A 725 -23.60 -30.41 -15.27
CA ALA A 725 -22.50 -31.36 -15.42
C ALA A 725 -21.58 -30.98 -16.59
N GLY A 726 -20.54 -30.18 -16.31
CA GLY A 726 -19.40 -29.95 -17.22
C GLY A 726 -18.98 -28.50 -17.49
N LEU A 727 -19.64 -27.49 -16.90
CA LEU A 727 -19.18 -26.09 -17.03
C LEU A 727 -18.10 -25.77 -15.97
N PRO A 728 -17.03 -25.01 -16.33
CA PRO A 728 -16.04 -24.57 -15.36
C PRO A 728 -16.68 -23.66 -14.30
N LYS A 729 -16.33 -23.89 -13.03
CA LYS A 729 -16.82 -23.08 -11.91
C LYS A 729 -15.99 -21.79 -11.77
N ILE A 730 -16.64 -20.69 -11.37
CA ILE A 730 -15.95 -19.48 -10.93
C ILE A 730 -15.77 -19.50 -9.40
N SER A 731 -14.81 -18.75 -8.88
CA SER A 731 -14.62 -18.61 -7.42
C SER A 731 -15.61 -17.62 -6.80
N GLU A 732 -15.77 -17.67 -5.48
CA GLU A 732 -16.50 -16.63 -4.75
C GLU A 732 -15.85 -15.25 -4.88
N ARG A 733 -14.50 -15.17 -4.98
CA ARG A 733 -13.80 -13.91 -5.24
C ARG A 733 -14.20 -13.31 -6.59
N ALA A 734 -14.29 -14.15 -7.62
CA ALA A 734 -14.76 -13.74 -8.94
C ALA A 734 -16.22 -13.31 -8.93
N PHE A 735 -17.06 -14.05 -8.20
CA PHE A 735 -18.46 -13.72 -8.02
C PHE A 735 -18.62 -12.33 -7.38
N THR A 736 -17.95 -12.09 -6.25
CA THR A 736 -17.96 -10.79 -5.56
C THR A 736 -17.48 -9.67 -6.46
N LEU A 737 -16.37 -9.86 -7.20
CA LEU A 737 -15.85 -8.86 -8.13
C LEU A 737 -16.89 -8.47 -9.20
N ILE A 738 -17.57 -9.45 -9.81
CA ILE A 738 -18.58 -9.18 -10.83
C ILE A 738 -19.76 -8.41 -10.20
N VAL A 739 -20.27 -8.87 -9.05
CA VAL A 739 -21.39 -8.22 -8.36
C VAL A 739 -21.04 -6.78 -7.96
N GLU A 740 -19.84 -6.53 -7.45
CA GLU A 740 -19.37 -5.20 -7.07
C GLU A 740 -19.31 -4.24 -8.27
N HIS A 741 -18.83 -4.70 -9.42
CA HIS A 741 -18.79 -3.87 -10.63
C HIS A 741 -20.17 -3.66 -11.26
N GLU A 742 -21.10 -4.62 -11.16
CA GLU A 742 -22.44 -4.48 -11.74
C GLU A 742 -23.42 -3.70 -10.86
N THR A 743 -23.16 -3.62 -9.55
CA THR A 743 -24.10 -3.00 -8.59
C THR A 743 -23.52 -1.82 -7.84
N GLY A 744 -22.21 -1.61 -7.90
CA GLY A 744 -21.48 -0.73 -6.98
C GLY A 744 -21.36 -1.29 -5.56
N GLY A 745 -21.74 -2.57 -5.35
CA GLY A 745 -21.88 -3.22 -4.06
C GLY A 745 -23.26 -3.00 -3.43
N ARG A 746 -23.62 -3.87 -2.47
CA ARG A 746 -24.96 -3.91 -1.84
C ARG A 746 -25.46 -2.56 -1.35
N ARG A 747 -24.59 -1.81 -0.67
CA ARG A 747 -24.96 -0.48 -0.15
C ARG A 747 -25.26 0.51 -1.28
N TYR A 748 -24.49 0.51 -2.36
CA TYR A 748 -24.72 1.40 -3.50
C TYR A 748 -26.02 1.05 -4.24
N TYR A 749 -26.30 -0.24 -4.42
CA TYR A 749 -27.55 -0.73 -4.97
C TYR A 749 -28.78 -0.30 -4.15
N GLU A 750 -28.70 -0.45 -2.83
CA GLU A 750 -29.83 -0.16 -1.93
C GLU A 750 -30.02 1.34 -1.66
N THR A 751 -28.96 2.16 -1.74
CA THR A 751 -29.03 3.58 -1.32
C THR A 751 -28.90 4.58 -2.46
N VAL A 752 -28.07 4.28 -3.48
CA VAL A 752 -27.86 5.17 -4.64
C VAL A 752 -28.79 4.77 -5.78
N TYR A 753 -28.81 3.49 -6.16
CA TYR A 753 -29.80 2.98 -7.11
C TYR A 753 -31.18 2.76 -6.46
N ARG A 754 -31.26 2.74 -5.13
CA ARG A 754 -32.52 2.60 -4.37
C ARG A 754 -33.34 1.36 -4.76
N LYS A 755 -32.65 0.30 -5.22
CA LYS A 755 -33.25 -0.93 -5.73
C LYS A 755 -34.10 -0.73 -6.99
N GLN A 756 -33.99 0.42 -7.65
CA GLN A 756 -34.84 0.81 -8.77
C GLN A 756 -34.24 0.34 -10.11
N PRO A 757 -35.09 0.10 -11.13
CA PRO A 757 -34.63 -0.01 -12.49
C PRO A 757 -33.82 1.22 -12.91
N VAL A 758 -32.81 1.01 -13.74
CA VAL A 758 -31.96 2.09 -14.28
C VAL A 758 -31.84 1.97 -15.79
N TRP A 759 -31.55 3.09 -16.44
CA TRP A 759 -31.16 3.10 -17.85
C TRP A 759 -29.77 3.72 -17.99
N PRO A 760 -28.73 2.93 -18.33
CA PRO A 760 -27.34 3.41 -18.45
C PRO A 760 -27.07 4.33 -19.66
N ALA A 761 -28.10 4.66 -20.45
CA ALA A 761 -28.00 5.35 -21.74
C ALA A 761 -27.27 4.52 -22.83
N GLY A 762 -27.10 5.11 -24.03
CA GLY A 762 -26.53 4.42 -25.18
C GLY A 762 -27.44 3.32 -25.71
N ASN A 763 -26.86 2.20 -26.16
CA ASN A 763 -27.64 1.12 -26.79
C ASN A 763 -28.35 0.20 -25.77
N SER A 764 -28.24 0.44 -24.46
CA SER A 764 -28.83 -0.41 -23.42
C SER A 764 -30.34 -0.25 -23.28
N GLY A 765 -31.00 -1.27 -22.73
CA GLY A 765 -32.39 -1.24 -22.28
C GLY A 765 -32.52 -0.91 -20.79
N ILE A 766 -33.76 -1.01 -20.28
CA ILE A 766 -34.01 -0.89 -18.83
C ILE A 766 -33.34 -2.05 -18.11
N THR A 767 -32.48 -1.75 -17.14
CA THR A 767 -31.68 -2.73 -16.41
C THR A 767 -32.19 -2.87 -14.99
N ILE A 768 -32.38 -4.11 -14.53
CA ILE A 768 -32.85 -4.46 -13.18
C ILE A 768 -31.88 -5.43 -12.50
N GLY A 769 -32.00 -5.60 -11.18
CA GLY A 769 -31.14 -6.51 -10.42
C GLY A 769 -29.65 -6.24 -10.67
N PHE A 770 -28.88 -7.29 -10.90
CA PHE A 770 -27.43 -7.19 -11.14
C PHE A 770 -27.16 -7.22 -12.64
N GLY A 771 -27.25 -6.05 -13.28
CA GLY A 771 -26.94 -5.90 -14.71
C GLY A 771 -27.89 -6.66 -15.67
N TYR A 772 -29.11 -7.01 -15.23
CA TYR A 772 -30.09 -7.73 -16.07
C TYR A 772 -30.80 -6.75 -17.04
N ASP A 773 -30.29 -6.65 -18.26
CA ASP A 773 -30.79 -5.73 -19.30
C ASP A 773 -32.03 -6.31 -20.02
N LEU A 774 -33.20 -5.71 -19.78
CA LEU A 774 -34.48 -6.12 -20.37
C LEU A 774 -34.55 -5.86 -21.88
N GLY A 775 -33.69 -4.99 -22.42
CA GLY A 775 -33.61 -4.74 -23.86
C GLY A 775 -33.11 -5.94 -24.68
N TYR A 776 -32.47 -6.94 -24.04
CA TYR A 776 -31.81 -8.06 -24.71
C TYR A 776 -32.25 -9.45 -24.21
N VAL A 777 -33.42 -9.54 -23.59
CA VAL A 777 -34.03 -10.81 -23.15
C VAL A 777 -35.34 -11.05 -23.88
N THR A 778 -35.75 -12.31 -23.98
CA THR A 778 -37.08 -12.65 -24.49
C THR A 778 -38.11 -12.66 -23.36
N PRO A 779 -39.42 -12.48 -23.65
CA PRO A 779 -40.47 -12.58 -22.64
C PRO A 779 -40.43 -13.91 -21.88
N ALA A 780 -40.21 -15.03 -22.58
CA ALA A 780 -40.13 -16.35 -21.96
C ALA A 780 -38.94 -16.50 -21.00
N GLU A 781 -37.77 -15.91 -21.34
CA GLU A 781 -36.62 -15.88 -20.42
C GLU A 781 -36.92 -15.01 -19.19
N PHE A 782 -37.50 -13.82 -19.39
CA PHE A 782 -37.86 -12.94 -18.28
C PHE A 782 -38.88 -13.60 -17.33
N ASP A 783 -39.94 -14.21 -17.87
CA ASP A 783 -40.98 -14.86 -17.07
C ASP A 783 -40.44 -16.04 -16.26
N ARG A 784 -39.49 -16.79 -16.83
CA ARG A 784 -38.79 -17.88 -16.13
C ARG A 784 -37.88 -17.32 -15.03
N ASP A 785 -37.00 -16.39 -15.37
CA ASP A 785 -35.92 -15.93 -14.48
C ASP A 785 -36.46 -15.09 -13.33
N TRP A 786 -37.50 -14.31 -13.57
CA TRP A 786 -38.11 -13.43 -12.58
C TRP A 786 -39.47 -13.95 -12.06
N ALA A 787 -39.71 -15.27 -12.13
CA ALA A 787 -40.96 -15.90 -11.69
C ALA A 787 -41.34 -15.61 -10.23
N ALA A 788 -40.38 -15.24 -9.38
CA ALA A 788 -40.60 -14.85 -7.99
C ALA A 788 -41.13 -13.40 -7.82
N LEU A 789 -41.08 -12.55 -8.87
CA LEU A 789 -41.72 -11.23 -8.83
C LEU A 789 -43.25 -11.34 -8.89
N PRO A 790 -44.00 -10.43 -8.24
CA PRO A 790 -45.46 -10.38 -8.35
C PRO A 790 -45.91 -10.21 -9.81
N GLY A 791 -46.98 -10.92 -10.22
CA GLY A 791 -47.46 -10.90 -11.60
C GLY A 791 -47.76 -9.50 -12.15
N ALA A 792 -48.26 -8.59 -11.31
CA ALA A 792 -48.49 -7.19 -11.68
C ALA A 792 -47.19 -6.41 -11.96
N VAL A 793 -46.12 -6.70 -11.20
CA VAL A 793 -44.79 -6.11 -11.42
C VAL A 793 -44.17 -6.67 -12.69
N ARG A 794 -44.28 -7.99 -12.91
CA ARG A 794 -43.80 -8.64 -14.14
C ARG A 794 -44.49 -8.10 -15.40
N ALA A 795 -45.81 -7.92 -15.37
CA ALA A 795 -46.55 -7.37 -16.52
C ALA A 795 -46.03 -5.98 -16.92
N ARG A 796 -45.74 -5.11 -15.93
CA ARG A 796 -45.18 -3.77 -16.17
C ARG A 796 -43.75 -3.82 -16.72
N LEU A 797 -42.89 -4.68 -16.17
CA LEU A 797 -41.52 -4.85 -16.67
C LEU A 797 -41.50 -5.49 -18.06
N ALA A 798 -42.47 -6.36 -18.38
CA ALA A 798 -42.59 -7.01 -19.68
C ALA A 798 -42.80 -6.01 -20.83
N GLU A 799 -43.45 -4.86 -20.56
CA GLU A 799 -43.59 -3.77 -21.55
C GLU A 799 -42.25 -3.14 -21.94
N THR A 800 -41.21 -3.31 -21.12
CA THR A 800 -39.87 -2.78 -21.38
C THR A 800 -38.99 -3.75 -22.17
N ILE A 801 -39.43 -5.00 -22.35
CA ILE A 801 -38.62 -6.05 -22.98
C ILE A 801 -38.40 -5.74 -24.46
N GLY A 802 -37.15 -5.86 -24.91
CA GLY A 802 -36.76 -5.59 -26.30
C GLY A 802 -36.66 -4.10 -26.67
N ARG A 803 -36.92 -3.19 -25.71
CA ARG A 803 -36.77 -1.74 -25.88
C ARG A 803 -35.36 -1.31 -25.47
N HIS A 804 -34.64 -0.62 -26.33
CA HIS A 804 -33.27 -0.18 -26.05
C HIS A 804 -32.85 1.03 -26.88
N GLY A 805 -31.89 1.82 -26.41
CA GLY A 805 -31.53 3.10 -27.07
C GLY A 805 -30.85 3.00 -28.45
N GLY A 806 -30.74 1.79 -29.00
CA GLY A 806 -30.35 1.55 -30.39
C GLY A 806 -31.55 1.48 -31.36
N SER A 807 -32.75 1.20 -30.86
CA SER A 807 -34.01 1.15 -31.61
C SER A 807 -34.96 2.28 -31.22
N ASP A 808 -34.91 2.72 -29.97
CA ASP A 808 -35.80 3.69 -29.37
C ASP A 808 -35.06 5.00 -29.05
N SER A 809 -35.75 6.14 -29.12
CA SER A 809 -35.15 7.43 -28.80
C SER A 809 -34.90 7.60 -27.29
N ASP A 810 -33.93 8.44 -26.93
CA ASP A 810 -33.65 8.84 -25.55
C ASP A 810 -34.90 9.28 -24.77
N ALA A 811 -35.82 9.98 -25.45
CA ALA A 811 -37.06 10.46 -24.84
C ALA A 811 -38.01 9.29 -24.49
N GLU A 812 -38.11 8.31 -25.39
CA GLU A 812 -38.90 7.10 -25.18
C GLU A 812 -38.29 6.23 -24.06
N MET A 813 -36.96 6.07 -24.04
CA MET A 813 -36.29 5.31 -22.97
C MET A 813 -36.45 5.98 -21.60
N ARG A 814 -36.42 7.31 -21.52
CA ARG A 814 -36.68 8.05 -20.27
C ARG A 814 -38.15 7.91 -19.82
N ALA A 815 -39.10 7.95 -20.76
CA ALA A 815 -40.51 7.74 -20.46
C ALA A 815 -40.77 6.31 -19.95
N LEU A 816 -40.14 5.31 -20.59
CA LEU A 816 -40.20 3.91 -20.21
C LEU A 816 -39.57 3.68 -18.83
N LEU A 817 -38.41 4.27 -18.55
CA LEU A 817 -37.82 4.21 -17.20
C LEU A 817 -38.75 4.83 -16.17
N ALA A 818 -39.34 5.99 -16.46
CA ALA A 818 -40.25 6.67 -15.53
C ALA A 818 -41.49 5.83 -15.20
N SER A 819 -41.98 5.00 -16.14
CA SER A 819 -43.14 4.13 -15.91
C SER A 819 -42.85 2.90 -15.04
N VAL A 820 -41.57 2.59 -14.77
CA VAL A 820 -41.16 1.42 -13.95
C VAL A 820 -40.27 1.81 -12.76
N ARG A 821 -39.92 3.09 -12.59
CA ARG A 821 -38.96 3.56 -11.59
C ARG A 821 -39.38 3.30 -10.14
N ASP A 822 -40.67 3.17 -9.88
CA ASP A 822 -41.23 2.83 -8.57
C ASP A 822 -41.05 1.35 -8.20
N ILE A 823 -40.72 0.49 -9.16
CA ILE A 823 -40.49 -0.93 -8.89
C ILE A 823 -39.20 -1.09 -8.09
N GLN A 824 -39.26 -1.91 -7.04
CA GLN A 824 -38.12 -2.26 -6.22
C GLN A 824 -37.75 -3.72 -6.43
N ILE A 825 -36.47 -3.97 -6.70
CA ILE A 825 -35.91 -5.31 -6.85
C ILE A 825 -35.00 -5.55 -5.65
N GLU A 826 -35.42 -6.43 -4.75
CA GLU A 826 -34.66 -6.72 -3.53
C GLU A 826 -33.31 -7.38 -3.87
N TRP A 827 -32.30 -7.10 -3.04
CA TRP A 827 -30.94 -7.59 -3.26
C TRP A 827 -30.90 -9.11 -3.36
N GLU A 828 -31.58 -9.80 -2.43
CA GLU A 828 -31.63 -11.26 -2.37
C GLU A 828 -32.25 -11.85 -3.64
N LEU A 829 -33.29 -11.21 -4.18
CA LEU A 829 -33.91 -11.65 -5.42
C LEU A 829 -33.01 -11.37 -6.62
N GLY A 830 -32.37 -10.20 -6.68
CA GLY A 830 -31.39 -9.85 -7.70
C GLY A 830 -30.19 -10.81 -7.72
N GLU A 831 -29.68 -11.18 -6.55
CA GLU A 831 -28.58 -12.14 -6.40
C GLU A 831 -29.00 -13.56 -6.79
N ALA A 832 -30.18 -14.01 -6.36
CA ALA A 832 -30.71 -15.32 -6.70
C ALA A 832 -30.87 -15.48 -8.22
N VAL A 833 -31.46 -14.49 -8.90
CA VAL A 833 -31.61 -14.48 -10.36
C VAL A 833 -30.25 -14.40 -11.06
N PHE A 834 -29.34 -13.58 -10.53
CA PHE A 834 -28.00 -13.47 -11.08
C PHE A 834 -27.24 -14.81 -11.02
N ARG A 835 -27.30 -15.52 -9.89
CA ARG A 835 -26.68 -16.85 -9.71
C ARG A 835 -27.34 -17.92 -10.60
N ALA A 836 -28.67 -17.95 -10.65
CA ALA A 836 -29.40 -19.01 -11.34
C ALA A 836 -29.47 -18.84 -12.87
N ALA A 837 -29.50 -17.60 -13.37
CA ALA A 837 -29.77 -17.33 -14.78
C ALA A 837 -28.66 -16.53 -15.48
N THR A 838 -28.25 -15.40 -14.90
CA THR A 838 -27.36 -14.45 -15.57
C THR A 838 -25.92 -14.96 -15.64
N LEU A 839 -25.36 -15.39 -14.52
CA LEU A 839 -23.99 -15.88 -14.44
C LEU A 839 -23.77 -17.15 -15.29
N PRO A 840 -24.67 -18.17 -15.30
CA PRO A 840 -24.57 -19.31 -16.20
C PRO A 840 -24.61 -18.91 -17.68
N LYS A 841 -25.40 -17.90 -18.06
CA LYS A 841 -25.45 -17.38 -19.45
C LYS A 841 -24.09 -16.83 -19.89
N PHE A 842 -23.45 -16.00 -19.07
CA PHE A 842 -22.12 -15.45 -19.39
C PHE A 842 -20.99 -16.46 -19.26
N THR A 843 -21.13 -17.44 -18.36
CA THR A 843 -20.23 -18.60 -18.25
C THR A 843 -20.23 -19.39 -19.56
N ARG A 844 -21.41 -19.77 -20.07
CA ARG A 844 -21.55 -20.46 -21.38
C ARG A 844 -21.02 -19.62 -22.54
N ALA A 845 -21.31 -18.32 -22.56
CA ALA A 845 -20.81 -17.42 -23.59
C ALA A 845 -19.27 -17.35 -23.61
N THR A 846 -18.64 -17.34 -22.42
CA THR A 846 -17.18 -17.35 -22.27
C THR A 846 -16.59 -18.66 -22.78
N VAL A 847 -17.16 -19.80 -22.38
CA VAL A 847 -16.75 -21.15 -22.85
C VAL A 847 -16.90 -21.30 -24.36
N ALA A 848 -17.98 -20.78 -24.96
CA ALA A 848 -18.19 -20.86 -26.41
C ALA A 848 -17.23 -19.95 -27.21
N ALA A 849 -16.76 -18.87 -26.60
CA ALA A 849 -15.90 -17.89 -27.27
C ALA A 849 -14.40 -18.20 -27.15
N LEU A 850 -13.99 -18.84 -26.06
CA LEU A 850 -12.59 -19.09 -25.69
C LEU A 850 -12.33 -20.59 -25.54
N GLY A 851 -11.23 -21.07 -26.14
CA GLY A 851 -10.77 -22.46 -25.96
C GLY A 851 -10.09 -22.66 -24.61
N ASN A 852 -9.91 -23.92 -24.20
CA ASN A 852 -9.16 -24.33 -23.00
C ASN A 852 -9.64 -23.70 -21.67
N THR A 853 -10.91 -23.28 -21.60
CA THR A 853 -11.49 -22.67 -20.39
C THR A 853 -11.61 -23.64 -19.22
N ALA A 854 -11.72 -24.94 -19.48
CA ALA A 854 -11.73 -25.99 -18.45
C ALA A 854 -10.38 -26.21 -17.77
N GLU A 855 -9.28 -25.71 -18.36
CA GLU A 855 -7.93 -25.82 -17.80
C GLU A 855 -7.62 -24.68 -16.82
N LEU A 856 -8.48 -23.66 -16.73
CA LEU A 856 -8.26 -22.49 -15.88
C LEU A 856 -8.72 -22.74 -14.44
N ALA A 857 -7.97 -22.20 -13.48
CA ALA A 857 -8.45 -22.07 -12.10
C ALA A 857 -9.72 -21.20 -12.04
N PRO A 858 -10.58 -21.39 -11.02
CA PRO A 858 -11.84 -20.65 -10.88
C PRO A 858 -11.68 -19.12 -10.85
N ASP A 859 -10.57 -18.61 -10.31
CA ASP A 859 -10.22 -17.17 -10.31
C ASP A 859 -9.89 -16.68 -11.75
N CYS A 860 -9.07 -17.42 -12.51
CA CYS A 860 -8.75 -17.11 -13.91
C CYS A 860 -9.99 -17.13 -14.80
N PHE A 861 -10.79 -18.19 -14.68
CA PHE A 861 -12.01 -18.32 -15.46
C PHE A 861 -13.02 -17.23 -15.09
N GLY A 862 -13.17 -16.94 -13.80
CA GLY A 862 -14.02 -15.88 -13.29
C GLY A 862 -13.68 -14.48 -13.82
N ALA A 863 -12.39 -14.16 -13.94
CA ALA A 863 -11.95 -12.90 -14.56
C ALA A 863 -12.37 -12.78 -16.05
N LEU A 864 -12.30 -13.88 -16.81
CA LEU A 864 -12.78 -13.92 -18.19
C LEU A 864 -14.31 -13.84 -18.30
N VAL A 865 -15.03 -14.40 -17.32
CA VAL A 865 -16.49 -14.25 -17.22
C VAL A 865 -16.85 -12.78 -16.94
N SER A 866 -16.15 -12.10 -16.03
CA SER A 866 -16.33 -10.65 -15.79
C SER A 866 -16.07 -9.81 -17.03
N LEU A 867 -14.98 -10.11 -17.75
CA LEU A 867 -14.63 -9.44 -19.01
C LEU A 867 -15.73 -9.64 -20.07
N THR A 868 -16.24 -10.86 -20.20
CA THR A 868 -17.32 -11.21 -21.13
C THR A 868 -18.63 -10.56 -20.73
N PHE A 869 -18.90 -10.40 -19.43
CA PHE A 869 -20.04 -9.65 -18.93
C PHE A 869 -19.95 -8.18 -19.37
N ASN A 870 -18.81 -7.53 -19.12
CA ASN A 870 -18.64 -6.11 -19.42
C ASN A 870 -18.60 -5.76 -20.91
N ARG A 871 -17.93 -6.60 -21.73
CA ARG A 871 -17.62 -6.29 -23.15
C ARG A 871 -18.31 -7.22 -24.16
N GLY A 872 -19.11 -8.15 -23.68
CA GLY A 872 -19.67 -9.24 -24.47
C GLY A 872 -18.61 -10.24 -24.94
N ALA A 873 -19.06 -11.33 -25.57
CA ALA A 873 -18.20 -12.38 -26.13
C ALA A 873 -17.51 -11.97 -27.45
N SER A 874 -17.05 -10.72 -27.56
CA SER A 874 -16.53 -10.10 -28.79
C SER A 874 -15.10 -10.52 -29.17
N TYR A 875 -14.67 -11.71 -28.77
CA TYR A 875 -13.31 -12.24 -28.94
C TYR A 875 -12.92 -12.54 -30.40
N ARG A 876 -13.91 -12.61 -31.31
CA ARG A 876 -13.71 -12.85 -32.75
C ARG A 876 -14.00 -11.62 -33.62
N LYS A 877 -14.36 -10.48 -33.01
CA LYS A 877 -14.78 -9.29 -33.76
C LYS A 877 -13.60 -8.71 -34.55
N ALA A 878 -13.71 -8.69 -35.88
CA ALA A 878 -12.67 -8.17 -36.78
C ALA A 878 -12.38 -6.70 -36.50
N ARG A 879 -11.18 -6.24 -36.90
CA ARG A 879 -10.82 -4.82 -36.80
C ARG A 879 -11.74 -4.02 -37.70
N ASP A 880 -12.42 -3.04 -37.11
CA ASP A 880 -13.19 -2.04 -37.85
C ASP A 880 -12.25 -0.92 -38.30
N PRO A 881 -12.09 -0.66 -39.61
CA PRO A 881 -11.26 0.44 -40.12
C PRO A 881 -11.69 1.82 -39.60
N ASN A 882 -12.94 1.98 -39.19
CA ASN A 882 -13.50 3.23 -38.67
C ASN A 882 -13.36 3.39 -37.15
N ASP A 883 -12.81 2.39 -36.45
CA ASP A 883 -12.50 2.49 -35.02
C ASP A 883 -11.00 2.79 -34.84
N PRO A 884 -10.59 4.06 -34.70
CA PRO A 884 -9.17 4.44 -34.60
C PRO A 884 -8.49 3.84 -33.36
N LYS A 885 -9.27 3.44 -32.35
CA LYS A 885 -8.78 2.77 -31.13
C LYS A 885 -8.73 1.26 -31.26
N ASP A 886 -9.25 0.61 -32.31
CA ASP A 886 -9.34 -0.86 -32.43
C ASP A 886 -9.70 -1.54 -31.09
N ARG A 887 -10.91 -1.24 -30.58
CA ARG A 887 -11.29 -1.53 -29.19
C ARG A 887 -11.41 -3.01 -28.84
N TYR A 888 -11.28 -3.91 -29.81
CA TYR A 888 -11.34 -5.37 -29.60
C TYR A 888 -9.98 -6.06 -29.84
N ARG A 889 -8.90 -5.28 -30.02
CA ARG A 889 -7.55 -5.80 -30.26
C ARG A 889 -7.10 -6.78 -29.19
N GLU A 890 -7.18 -6.38 -27.93
CA GLU A 890 -6.76 -7.20 -26.81
C GLU A 890 -7.69 -8.40 -26.59
N MET A 891 -8.99 -8.27 -26.86
CA MET A 891 -9.94 -9.40 -26.82
C MET A 891 -9.55 -10.49 -27.82
N ARG A 892 -9.16 -10.12 -29.04
CA ARG A 892 -8.60 -11.09 -30.01
C ARG A 892 -7.29 -11.70 -29.53
N GLY A 893 -6.45 -10.90 -28.87
CA GLY A 893 -5.22 -11.37 -28.22
C GLY A 893 -5.51 -12.42 -27.15
N ILE A 894 -6.50 -12.20 -26.27
CA ILE A 894 -6.90 -13.15 -25.23
C ILE A 894 -7.38 -14.44 -25.87
N ARG A 895 -8.14 -14.36 -26.97
CA ARG A 895 -8.57 -15.56 -27.70
C ARG A 895 -7.38 -16.38 -28.23
N ALA A 896 -6.38 -15.72 -28.79
CA ALA A 896 -5.17 -16.39 -29.28
C ALA A 896 -4.38 -17.00 -28.11
N ALA A 897 -4.17 -16.25 -27.03
CA ALA A 897 -3.49 -16.73 -25.83
C ALA A 897 -4.20 -17.95 -25.22
N MET A 898 -5.53 -17.91 -25.10
CA MET A 898 -6.33 -19.04 -24.64
C MET A 898 -6.22 -20.26 -25.55
N ALA A 899 -6.29 -20.09 -26.88
CA ALA A 899 -6.16 -21.19 -27.83
C ALA A 899 -4.77 -21.84 -27.79
N GLU A 900 -3.73 -21.05 -27.56
CA GLU A 900 -2.32 -21.47 -27.50
C GLU A 900 -1.87 -21.88 -26.08
N ARG A 901 -2.78 -21.89 -25.09
CA ARG A 901 -2.49 -22.13 -23.67
C ARG A 901 -1.46 -21.18 -23.04
N ARG A 902 -1.30 -19.98 -23.61
CA ARG A 902 -0.49 -18.90 -23.04
C ARG A 902 -1.29 -18.12 -22.00
N PHE A 903 -1.81 -18.81 -20.98
CA PHE A 903 -2.69 -18.20 -19.98
C PHE A 903 -2.02 -17.05 -19.22
N ALA A 904 -0.69 -17.10 -19.02
CA ALA A 904 0.09 -16.03 -18.41
C ALA A 904 0.06 -14.68 -19.16
N ASP A 905 -0.30 -14.68 -20.45
CA ASP A 905 -0.40 -13.43 -21.23
C ASP A 905 -1.74 -12.71 -21.03
N VAL A 906 -2.76 -13.41 -20.54
CA VAL A 906 -4.13 -12.89 -20.41
C VAL A 906 -4.21 -11.66 -19.49
N PRO A 907 -3.57 -11.62 -18.30
CA PRO A 907 -3.59 -10.44 -17.43
C PRO A 907 -3.04 -9.17 -18.10
N ALA A 908 -1.92 -9.30 -18.81
CA ALA A 908 -1.31 -8.17 -19.54
C ALA A 908 -2.24 -7.67 -20.64
N LEU A 909 -2.89 -8.58 -21.38
CA LEU A 909 -3.88 -8.24 -22.40
C LEU A 909 -5.10 -7.54 -21.80
N ILE A 910 -5.59 -7.97 -20.64
CA ILE A 910 -6.66 -7.28 -19.89
C ILE A 910 -6.22 -5.86 -19.52
N ARG A 911 -5.03 -5.66 -18.95
CA ARG A 911 -4.52 -4.33 -18.57
C ARG A 911 -4.29 -3.42 -19.77
N LEU A 912 -3.85 -3.95 -20.91
CA LEU A 912 -3.67 -3.16 -22.13
C LEU A 912 -4.99 -2.58 -22.67
N MET A 913 -6.15 -3.15 -22.32
CA MET A 913 -7.45 -2.58 -22.69
C MET A 913 -7.71 -1.20 -22.08
N LYS A 914 -7.04 -0.84 -20.98
CA LYS A 914 -7.24 0.47 -20.29
C LYS A 914 -7.09 1.67 -21.23
N ARG A 915 -6.26 1.55 -22.27
CA ARG A 915 -6.09 2.57 -23.33
C ARG A 915 -7.40 2.99 -24.01
N ILE A 916 -8.42 2.12 -24.04
CA ILE A 916 -9.68 2.36 -24.75
C ILE A 916 -10.42 3.56 -24.14
N TRP A 917 -10.36 3.69 -22.82
CA TRP A 917 -11.13 4.66 -22.05
C TRP A 917 -10.35 5.89 -21.61
N ARG A 918 -9.09 6.07 -22.05
CA ARG A 918 -8.35 7.30 -21.79
C ARG A 918 -9.11 8.51 -22.34
N GLY A 919 -9.32 9.51 -21.47
CA GLY A 919 -10.05 10.73 -21.75
C GLY A 919 -11.58 10.59 -21.76
N THR A 920 -12.15 9.47 -21.29
CA THR A 920 -13.61 9.32 -21.17
C THR A 920 -14.09 9.51 -19.72
N SER A 921 -15.38 9.83 -19.54
CA SER A 921 -15.97 10.00 -18.20
C SER A 921 -15.95 8.74 -17.33
N ILE A 922 -15.74 7.57 -17.93
CA ILE A 922 -15.67 6.26 -17.26
C ILE A 922 -14.23 5.73 -17.17
N GLU A 923 -13.22 6.56 -17.44
CA GLU A 923 -11.80 6.17 -17.41
C GLU A 923 -11.43 5.53 -16.07
N ALA A 924 -11.69 6.22 -14.96
CA ALA A 924 -11.32 5.74 -13.63
C ALA A 924 -11.97 4.38 -13.29
N GLU A 925 -13.25 4.19 -13.65
CA GLU A 925 -13.98 2.95 -13.38
C GLU A 925 -13.44 1.78 -14.20
N MET A 926 -13.20 2.00 -15.50
CA MET A 926 -12.72 0.95 -16.40
C MET A 926 -11.24 0.61 -16.15
N LEU A 927 -10.42 1.60 -15.75
CA LEU A 927 -9.04 1.36 -15.33
C LEU A 927 -8.98 0.48 -14.07
N ARG A 928 -9.87 0.72 -13.11
CA ARG A 928 -10.03 -0.10 -11.92
C ARG A 928 -10.50 -1.52 -12.27
N ARG A 929 -11.62 -1.64 -12.99
CA ARG A 929 -12.19 -2.94 -13.38
C ARG A 929 -11.22 -3.83 -14.17
N ARG A 930 -10.43 -3.25 -15.08
CA ARG A 930 -9.40 -4.01 -15.82
C ARG A 930 -8.21 -4.42 -14.93
N GLU A 931 -7.89 -3.64 -13.89
CA GLU A 931 -6.86 -4.05 -12.93
C GLU A 931 -7.36 -5.21 -12.07
N ASP A 932 -8.56 -5.07 -11.50
CA ASP A 932 -9.12 -6.07 -10.60
C ASP A 932 -9.31 -7.42 -11.31
N GLU A 933 -9.78 -7.42 -12.57
CA GLU A 933 -9.85 -8.63 -13.40
C GLU A 933 -8.47 -9.24 -13.69
N ALA A 934 -7.44 -8.43 -13.93
CA ALA A 934 -6.10 -8.92 -14.20
C ALA A 934 -5.45 -9.51 -12.93
N VAL A 935 -5.60 -8.84 -11.79
CA VAL A 935 -5.12 -9.30 -10.48
C VAL A 935 -5.83 -10.58 -10.06
N LEU A 936 -7.14 -10.68 -10.28
CA LEU A 936 -7.90 -11.90 -10.04
C LEU A 936 -7.38 -13.05 -10.92
N PHE A 937 -7.12 -12.79 -12.20
CA PHE A 937 -6.56 -13.80 -13.10
C PHE A 937 -5.16 -14.26 -12.67
N GLU A 938 -4.29 -13.33 -12.24
CA GLU A 938 -2.94 -13.65 -11.72
C GLU A 938 -2.98 -14.48 -10.44
N ALA A 939 -3.91 -14.17 -9.54
CA ALA A 939 -4.11 -14.97 -8.33
C ALA A 939 -4.51 -16.41 -8.67
N GLY A 940 -5.35 -16.60 -9.69
CA GLY A 940 -5.69 -17.94 -10.18
C GLY A 940 -4.49 -18.67 -10.79
N LEU A 941 -3.63 -17.99 -11.56
CA LEU A 941 -2.44 -18.59 -12.16
C LEU A 941 -1.45 -19.07 -11.09
N ALA A 942 -1.21 -18.26 -10.07
CA ALA A 942 -0.36 -18.65 -8.94
C ALA A 942 -0.88 -19.89 -8.19
N GLY A 943 -2.21 -20.08 -8.15
CA GLY A 943 -2.84 -21.28 -7.59
C GLY A 943 -2.70 -22.53 -8.48
N MET A 944 -2.57 -22.36 -9.80
CA MET A 944 -2.38 -23.48 -10.75
C MET A 944 -0.94 -24.03 -10.70
N GLU A 945 0.06 -23.18 -10.49
CA GLU A 945 1.48 -23.59 -10.41
C GLU A 945 1.85 -24.30 -9.10
N GLY A 946 1.04 -24.13 -8.04
CA GLY A 946 1.19 -24.82 -6.75
C GLY A 946 0.49 -26.18 -6.65
N GLY A 947 -0.39 -26.52 -7.61
CA GLY A 947 -1.08 -27.80 -7.69
C GLY A 947 -0.39 -28.72 -8.68
N GLY A 948 0.27 -29.77 -8.20
CA GLY A 948 0.93 -30.76 -9.07
C GLY A 948 -0.01 -31.27 -10.17
N VAL A 949 0.50 -31.26 -11.41
CA VAL A 949 -0.13 -31.92 -12.56
C VAL A 949 -0.41 -33.38 -12.19
N PRO A 950 -1.67 -33.85 -12.23
CA PRO A 950 -1.93 -35.28 -12.25
C PRO A 950 -1.38 -35.82 -13.56
N THR A 951 -0.37 -36.67 -13.47
CA THR A 951 0.16 -37.44 -14.60
C THR A 951 -0.98 -38.21 -15.27
N ALA A 952 -1.13 -38.02 -16.58
CA ALA A 952 -1.68 -39.01 -17.49
C ALA A 952 -0.63 -39.33 -18.55
#